data_AF-A0A935GSV4-F1
#
_entry.id   AF-A0A935GSV4-F1
#
_cell.length_a   1.000
_cell.length_b   1.000
_cell.length_c   1.000
_cell.angle_alpha   90.00
_cell.angle_beta   90.00
_cell.angle_gamma   90.00
#
_symmetry.space_group_name_H-M   'P 1'
#
loop_
_entity.id
_entity.type
_entity.pdbx_description
1 polymer ?
#
loop_
_entity_poly.entity_id
_entity_poly.type
_entity_poly.pdbx_seq_one_letter_code
_entity_poly.pdbx_strand_id
1 'polypeptide(L)'
;MAIPHSLRALASPNFRRYYVGQAVSMVGTWVQSLALMWLAYRMSGSTWFTGLVGFLNSIPYLVLSPFAGVLGDRLDRRRILITVLTLLFLQSVVLAILSGFRTITMGQLAALALFAGVANSFETPTRQSFFVQLLDDRSHLPNAIALNSVLMNGARLVGPSLGGIVIAAWGVTACFAINAASYLFVIGALRRVHPVRASPARAPSHPLADLADGWRYAMGFVPIRRMLFLLATVSLTVGPYSSLMPAIAVKTFAEGAWLVGLFIGAVGFGAVVAAVSLARRATTRGLAKWIGVSAIAAGVGSAGFCFSRSIPLSTALMAVAGFGMFMTAASCNTIVQSVVDEDKRGRVMSYYTMFFIGSLTLGHLAAGALAEAVGAPLTFLAGGIVRPHGLGLRVPPAVLPRAPAGRLRRAGYHRLDRRAPQMTDTVLLERRGAAAIVTLNRPDKLNALDATLMGDLDRVTREVAEDETVRAVLVRGAGRAFMAGGDVAHFHANLDTLAVGFREMGQGFHASVKRLRTMDKPVLACVHGAVAGGGLSVMLACDLAIASRDAQLSLAYANIGTSPDGGSSFTLPRIVGLRKALELAFLGERIDADEACALGLVNWVVEPAELEARAFAILDRLASGPTFAFARTKALFNETWERPMDAQLDAELASFSLCIPTRDFAEGTGAFVAKRKPEFTGG
;
A
#
# COMPACT_ATOMS: atom_id res chain seq x y z
N MET A 1 -32.35 18.77 -2.33
CA MET A 1 -31.31 18.56 -1.30
C MET A 1 -30.07 17.97 -1.96
N ALA A 2 -28.92 18.62 -1.86
CA ALA A 2 -27.68 18.08 -2.42
C ALA A 2 -27.30 16.79 -1.67
N ILE A 3 -27.07 15.71 -2.41
CA ILE A 3 -26.66 14.43 -1.82
C ILE A 3 -25.27 14.62 -1.19
N PRO A 4 -25.06 14.26 0.09
CA PRO A 4 -23.76 14.32 0.74
C PRO A 4 -22.67 13.66 -0.09
N HIS A 5 -21.43 14.17 -0.02
CA HIS A 5 -20.33 13.67 -0.85
C HIS A 5 -20.13 12.14 -0.77
N SER A 6 -20.32 11.57 0.43
CA SER A 6 -20.22 10.13 0.70
C SER A 6 -21.34 9.27 0.10
N LEU A 7 -22.45 9.86 -0.33
CA LEU A 7 -23.64 9.17 -0.86
C LEU A 7 -23.83 9.38 -2.37
N ARG A 8 -22.91 10.10 -3.04
CA ARG A 8 -23.06 10.49 -4.46
C ARG A 8 -23.24 9.31 -5.42
N ALA A 9 -22.71 8.13 -5.11
CA ALA A 9 -22.93 6.94 -5.93
C ALA A 9 -24.43 6.52 -6.01
N LEU A 10 -25.24 6.81 -4.96
CA LEU A 10 -26.69 6.56 -4.95
C LEU A 10 -27.48 7.54 -5.84
N ALA A 11 -26.83 8.59 -6.35
CA ALA A 11 -27.43 9.46 -7.35
C ALA A 11 -27.68 8.71 -8.67
N SER A 12 -26.79 7.76 -9.02
CA SER A 12 -26.96 6.93 -10.22
C SER A 12 -28.14 5.97 -10.05
N PRO A 13 -29.16 6.00 -10.94
CA PRO A 13 -30.32 5.12 -10.85
C PRO A 13 -29.95 3.63 -10.92
N ASN A 14 -28.96 3.30 -11.74
CA ASN A 14 -28.46 1.93 -11.91
C ASN A 14 -27.85 1.41 -10.61
N PHE A 15 -26.89 2.15 -10.05
CA PHE A 15 -26.26 1.79 -8.79
C PHE A 15 -27.27 1.73 -7.64
N ARG A 16 -28.21 2.69 -7.53
CA ARG A 16 -29.23 2.71 -6.47
C ARG A 16 -30.13 1.48 -6.48
N ARG A 17 -30.67 1.09 -7.65
CA ARG A 17 -31.52 -0.11 -7.78
C ARG A 17 -30.77 -1.37 -7.38
N TYR A 18 -29.55 -1.50 -7.89
CA TYR A 18 -28.67 -2.61 -7.56
C TYR A 18 -28.34 -2.67 -6.07
N TYR A 19 -27.97 -1.54 -5.45
CA TYR A 19 -27.59 -1.44 -4.05
C TYR A 19 -28.70 -1.89 -3.10
N VAL A 20 -29.95 -1.47 -3.34
CA VAL A 20 -31.10 -1.89 -2.53
C VAL A 20 -31.34 -3.40 -2.65
N GLY A 21 -31.34 -3.94 -3.88
CA GLY A 21 -31.50 -5.38 -4.09
C GLY A 21 -30.38 -6.19 -3.44
N GLN A 22 -29.14 -5.71 -3.55
CA GLN A 22 -27.97 -6.35 -2.96
C GLN A 22 -27.98 -6.31 -1.43
N ALA A 23 -28.50 -5.25 -0.81
CA ALA A 23 -28.57 -5.13 0.64
C ALA A 23 -29.46 -6.24 1.25
N VAL A 24 -30.62 -6.48 0.63
CA VAL A 24 -31.54 -7.56 1.04
C VAL A 24 -30.90 -8.93 0.83
N SER A 25 -30.29 -9.15 -0.35
CA SER A 25 -29.65 -10.43 -0.68
C SER A 25 -28.46 -10.77 0.23
N MET A 26 -27.67 -9.78 0.65
CA MET A 26 -26.56 -10.00 1.56
C MET A 26 -27.02 -10.42 2.96
N VAL A 27 -28.09 -9.82 3.49
CA VAL A 27 -28.67 -10.24 4.77
C VAL A 27 -29.17 -11.69 4.68
N GLY A 28 -29.89 -12.03 3.60
CA GLY A 28 -30.36 -13.40 3.35
C GLY A 28 -29.20 -14.41 3.29
N THR A 29 -28.10 -14.06 2.63
CA THR A 29 -26.93 -14.94 2.48
C THR A 29 -26.28 -15.25 3.83
N TRP A 30 -26.19 -14.26 4.72
CA TRP A 30 -25.69 -14.47 6.09
C TRP A 30 -26.65 -15.30 6.95
N VAL A 31 -27.96 -15.08 6.82
CA VAL A 31 -29.01 -15.89 7.48
C VAL A 31 -28.87 -17.36 7.07
N GLN A 32 -28.75 -17.65 5.76
CA GLN A 32 -28.53 -19.01 5.27
C GLN A 32 -27.19 -19.58 5.74
N SER A 33 -26.11 -18.80 5.74
CA SER A 33 -24.79 -19.27 6.14
C SER A 33 -24.78 -19.77 7.59
N LEU A 34 -25.46 -19.06 8.50
CA LEU A 34 -25.65 -19.51 9.88
C LEU A 34 -26.50 -20.79 9.94
N ALA A 35 -27.63 -20.84 9.23
CA ALA A 35 -28.51 -22.01 9.19
C ALA A 35 -27.81 -23.26 8.65
N LEU A 36 -26.94 -23.10 7.65
CA LEU A 36 -26.12 -24.18 7.08
C LEU A 36 -25.19 -24.79 8.14
N MET A 37 -24.44 -23.96 8.87
CA MET A 37 -23.53 -24.42 9.93
C MET A 37 -24.29 -25.06 11.10
N TRP A 38 -25.42 -24.46 11.49
CA TRP A 38 -26.29 -25.00 12.54
C TRP A 38 -26.88 -26.36 12.15
N LEU A 39 -27.38 -26.49 10.93
CA LEU A 39 -27.93 -27.75 10.42
C LEU A 39 -26.86 -28.84 10.32
N ALA A 40 -25.66 -28.49 9.83
CA ALA A 40 -24.53 -29.42 9.77
C ALA A 40 -24.22 -30.01 11.16
N TYR A 41 -24.19 -29.16 12.20
CA TYR A 41 -23.95 -29.62 13.56
C TYR A 41 -25.10 -30.46 14.11
N ARG A 42 -26.36 -30.00 13.93
CA ARG A 42 -27.55 -30.69 14.43
C ARG A 42 -27.72 -32.08 13.84
N MET A 43 -27.32 -32.29 12.58
CA MET A 43 -27.40 -33.59 11.92
C MET A 43 -26.28 -34.54 12.34
N SER A 44 -25.08 -34.02 12.61
CA SER A 44 -23.87 -34.84 12.82
C SER A 44 -23.43 -34.98 14.28
N GLY A 45 -23.75 -34.02 15.14
CA GLY A 45 -23.17 -33.88 16.48
C GLY A 45 -21.66 -33.60 16.51
N SER A 46 -21.05 -33.41 15.33
CA SER A 46 -19.60 -33.40 15.13
C SER A 46 -19.11 -32.04 14.65
N THR A 47 -18.06 -31.55 15.29
CA THR A 47 -17.33 -30.33 14.90
C THR A 47 -16.44 -30.54 13.67
N TRP A 48 -16.00 -31.77 13.42
CA TRP A 48 -15.32 -32.11 12.17
C TRP A 48 -16.22 -31.85 10.96
N PHE A 49 -17.47 -32.34 11.00
CA PHE A 49 -18.38 -32.20 9.87
C PHE A 49 -18.80 -30.74 9.63
N THR A 50 -19.00 -29.94 10.69
CA THR A 50 -19.24 -28.49 10.51
C THR A 50 -18.04 -27.78 9.90
N GLY A 51 -16.82 -28.16 10.31
CA GLY A 51 -15.57 -27.68 9.71
C GLY A 51 -15.46 -28.06 8.22
N LEU A 52 -15.80 -29.31 7.86
CA LEU A 52 -15.82 -29.78 6.48
C LEU A 52 -16.82 -28.99 5.62
N VAL A 53 -18.03 -28.74 6.12
CA VAL A 53 -19.05 -27.94 5.41
C VAL A 53 -18.54 -26.50 5.19
N GLY A 54 -17.90 -25.88 6.20
CA GLY A 54 -17.26 -24.57 6.07
C GLY A 54 -16.12 -24.54 5.04
N PHE A 55 -15.29 -25.58 5.04
CA PHE A 55 -14.22 -25.77 4.07
C PHE A 55 -14.77 -25.90 2.64
N LEU A 56 -15.74 -26.79 2.41
CA LEU A 56 -16.34 -27.02 1.10
C LEU A 56 -17.02 -25.77 0.53
N ASN A 57 -17.66 -24.98 1.39
CA ASN A 57 -18.27 -23.70 1.01
C ASN A 57 -17.23 -22.63 0.60
N SER A 58 -15.96 -22.78 1.00
CA SER A 58 -14.94 -21.74 0.84
C SER A 58 -13.79 -22.13 -0.11
N ILE A 59 -13.47 -23.42 -0.25
CA ILE A 59 -12.36 -23.90 -1.09
C ILE A 59 -12.44 -23.48 -2.56
N PRO A 60 -13.63 -23.36 -3.21
CA PRO A 60 -13.68 -22.92 -4.59
C PRO A 60 -13.19 -21.48 -4.78
N TYR A 61 -13.29 -20.61 -3.76
CA TYR A 61 -12.71 -19.27 -3.83
C TYR A 61 -11.19 -19.28 -4.00
N LEU A 62 -10.51 -20.23 -3.35
CA LEU A 62 -9.05 -20.34 -3.42
C LEU A 62 -8.59 -20.76 -4.82
N VAL A 63 -9.35 -21.65 -5.48
CA VAL A 63 -8.96 -22.28 -6.74
C VAL A 63 -9.53 -21.56 -7.97
N LEU A 64 -10.79 -21.12 -7.93
CA LEU A 64 -11.52 -20.64 -9.11
C LEU A 64 -11.55 -19.11 -9.25
N SER A 65 -11.37 -18.35 -8.16
CA SER A 65 -11.43 -16.88 -8.18
C SER A 65 -10.49 -16.21 -9.20
N PRO A 66 -9.23 -16.67 -9.40
CA PRO A 66 -8.34 -16.10 -10.43
C PRO A 66 -8.89 -16.25 -11.86
N PHE A 67 -9.68 -17.30 -12.13
CA PHE A 67 -10.26 -17.56 -13.45
C PHE A 67 -11.57 -16.80 -13.69
N ALA A 68 -12.30 -16.46 -12.62
CA ALA A 68 -13.56 -15.72 -12.71
C ALA A 68 -13.40 -14.32 -13.34
N GLY A 69 -12.26 -13.65 -13.11
CA GLY A 69 -11.96 -12.35 -13.71
C GLY A 69 -11.83 -12.42 -15.24
N VAL A 70 -11.12 -13.43 -15.75
CA VAL A 70 -10.94 -13.66 -17.20
C VAL A 70 -12.27 -13.93 -17.90
N LEU A 71 -13.17 -14.65 -17.24
CA LEU A 71 -14.51 -14.92 -17.77
C LEU A 71 -15.35 -13.63 -17.86
N GLY A 72 -15.24 -12.76 -16.85
CA GLY A 72 -15.94 -11.47 -16.79
C GLY A 72 -15.44 -10.42 -17.80
N ASP A 73 -14.26 -10.63 -18.38
CA ASP A 73 -13.73 -9.79 -19.46
C ASP A 73 -14.22 -10.23 -20.84
N ARG A 74 -14.58 -11.51 -21.00
CA ARG A 74 -15.05 -12.10 -22.27
C ARG A 74 -16.57 -12.12 -22.41
N LEU A 75 -17.28 -12.19 -21.29
CA LEU A 75 -18.73 -12.31 -21.24
C LEU A 75 -19.36 -11.07 -20.60
N ASP A 76 -20.65 -10.85 -20.89
CA ASP A 76 -21.44 -9.81 -20.26
C ASP A 76 -21.54 -10.07 -18.74
N ARG A 77 -20.92 -9.19 -17.94
CA ARG A 77 -20.88 -9.25 -16.47
C ARG A 77 -22.28 -9.31 -15.85
N ARG A 78 -23.26 -8.59 -16.41
CA ARG A 78 -24.65 -8.62 -15.92
C ARG A 78 -25.27 -9.99 -16.16
N ARG A 79 -25.03 -10.61 -17.32
CA ARG A 79 -25.52 -11.97 -17.61
C ARG A 79 -24.90 -12.99 -16.68
N ILE A 80 -23.57 -12.93 -16.46
CA ILE A 80 -22.88 -13.80 -15.49
C ILE A 80 -23.52 -13.66 -14.10
N LEU A 81 -23.68 -12.43 -13.60
CA LEU A 81 -24.28 -12.19 -12.28
C LEU A 81 -25.70 -12.76 -12.18
N ILE A 82 -26.55 -12.52 -13.17
CA ILE A 82 -27.92 -13.06 -13.18
C ILE A 82 -27.91 -14.59 -13.17
N THR A 83 -27.06 -15.23 -13.98
CA THR A 83 -26.95 -16.69 -14.02
C THR A 83 -26.50 -17.24 -12.67
N VAL A 84 -25.41 -16.70 -12.11
CA VAL A 84 -24.85 -17.16 -10.84
C VAL A 84 -25.82 -16.94 -9.67
N LEU A 85 -26.49 -15.79 -9.59
CA LEU A 85 -27.50 -15.52 -8.58
C LEU A 85 -28.73 -16.41 -8.73
N THR A 86 -29.09 -16.79 -9.96
CA THR A 86 -30.17 -17.76 -10.21
C THR A 86 -29.77 -19.15 -9.74
N LEU A 87 -28.52 -19.58 -9.95
CA LEU A 87 -28.01 -20.85 -9.44
C LEU A 87 -28.01 -20.87 -7.89
N LEU A 88 -27.60 -19.79 -7.25
CA LEU A 88 -27.66 -19.64 -5.79
C LEU A 88 -29.11 -19.65 -5.27
N PHE A 89 -30.02 -18.98 -5.98
CA PHE A 89 -31.46 -19.05 -5.71
C PHE A 89 -31.98 -20.50 -5.74
N LEU A 90 -31.71 -21.23 -6.82
CA LEU A 90 -32.13 -22.63 -6.96
C LEU A 90 -31.52 -23.51 -5.86
N GLN A 91 -30.25 -23.29 -5.51
CA GLN A 91 -29.59 -23.98 -4.41
C GLN A 91 -30.28 -23.73 -3.07
N SER A 92 -30.66 -22.48 -2.76
CA SER A 92 -31.42 -22.13 -1.55
C SER A 92 -32.80 -22.77 -1.53
N VAL A 93 -33.47 -22.85 -2.68
CA VAL A 93 -34.76 -23.56 -2.81
C VAL A 93 -34.60 -25.05 -2.53
N VAL A 94 -33.57 -25.70 -3.10
CA VAL A 94 -33.28 -27.11 -2.85
C VAL A 94 -32.99 -27.35 -1.37
N LEU A 95 -32.19 -26.50 -0.71
CA LEU A 95 -31.97 -26.57 0.73
C LEU A 95 -33.27 -26.44 1.52
N ALA A 96 -34.14 -25.48 1.16
CA ALA A 96 -35.42 -25.28 1.83
C ALA A 96 -36.34 -26.50 1.68
N ILE A 97 -36.42 -27.08 0.48
CA ILE A 97 -37.24 -28.27 0.20
C ILE A 97 -36.71 -29.47 0.99
N LEU A 98 -35.43 -29.82 0.84
CA LEU A 98 -34.85 -31.01 1.49
C LEU A 98 -34.87 -30.89 3.03
N SER A 99 -34.63 -29.69 3.55
CA SER A 99 -34.74 -29.41 4.98
C SER A 99 -36.20 -29.45 5.47
N GLY A 100 -37.13 -28.90 4.70
CA GLY A 100 -38.57 -28.88 5.03
C GLY A 100 -39.18 -30.27 5.11
N PHE A 101 -38.84 -31.14 4.16
CA PHE A 101 -39.26 -32.55 4.16
C PHE A 101 -38.41 -33.44 5.08
N ARG A 102 -37.38 -32.88 5.74
CA ARG A 102 -36.44 -33.63 6.59
C ARG A 102 -35.75 -34.80 5.87
N THR A 103 -35.57 -34.70 4.56
CA THR A 103 -34.90 -35.71 3.72
C THR A 103 -33.44 -35.37 3.44
N ILE A 104 -32.98 -34.20 3.88
CA ILE A 104 -31.60 -33.77 3.70
C ILE A 104 -30.63 -34.72 4.39
N THR A 105 -29.63 -35.20 3.64
CA THR A 105 -28.54 -36.04 4.14
C THR A 105 -27.25 -35.23 4.32
N MET A 106 -26.29 -35.77 5.09
CA MET A 106 -24.98 -35.12 5.27
C MET A 106 -24.25 -34.91 3.93
N GLY A 107 -24.31 -35.92 3.03
CA GLY A 107 -23.71 -35.82 1.70
C GLY A 107 -24.35 -34.72 0.84
N GLN A 108 -25.68 -34.61 0.86
CA GLN A 108 -26.38 -33.54 0.14
C GLN A 108 -26.04 -32.15 0.70
N LEU A 109 -25.97 -32.00 2.03
CA LEU A 109 -25.59 -30.74 2.66
C LEU A 109 -24.18 -30.31 2.24
N ALA A 110 -23.22 -31.25 2.27
CA ALA A 110 -21.85 -31.01 1.84
C ALA A 110 -21.74 -30.65 0.34
N ALA A 111 -22.47 -31.36 -0.52
CA ALA A 111 -22.52 -31.08 -1.95
C ALA A 111 -23.14 -29.70 -2.27
N LEU A 112 -24.22 -29.34 -1.58
CA LEU A 112 -24.88 -28.04 -1.73
C LEU A 112 -24.01 -26.90 -1.18
N ALA A 113 -23.21 -27.15 -0.14
CA ALA A 113 -22.21 -26.20 0.36
C ALA A 113 -21.10 -25.98 -0.69
N LEU A 114 -20.55 -27.07 -1.27
CA LEU A 114 -19.56 -26.96 -2.34
C LEU A 114 -20.10 -26.21 -3.55
N PHE A 115 -21.34 -26.51 -3.96
CA PHE A 115 -22.01 -25.80 -5.05
C PHE A 115 -22.13 -24.30 -4.77
N ALA A 116 -22.55 -23.93 -3.55
CA ALA A 116 -22.62 -22.54 -3.15
C ALA A 116 -21.23 -21.87 -3.22
N GLY A 117 -20.17 -22.54 -2.75
CA GLY A 117 -18.81 -22.05 -2.87
C GLY A 117 -18.38 -21.81 -4.32
N VAL A 118 -18.67 -22.76 -5.22
CA VAL A 118 -18.36 -22.64 -6.66
C VAL A 118 -19.09 -21.44 -7.25
N ALA A 119 -20.41 -21.32 -7.07
CA ALA A 119 -21.18 -20.20 -7.59
C ALA A 119 -20.66 -18.86 -7.05
N ASN A 120 -20.42 -18.76 -5.74
CA ASN A 120 -19.92 -17.56 -5.10
C ASN A 120 -18.51 -17.14 -5.57
N SER A 121 -17.66 -18.10 -5.97
CA SER A 121 -16.33 -17.80 -6.53
C SER A 121 -16.38 -16.98 -7.82
N PHE A 122 -17.50 -17.04 -8.57
CA PHE A 122 -17.76 -16.19 -9.73
C PHE A 122 -18.54 -14.92 -9.38
N GLU A 123 -19.49 -15.02 -8.44
CA GLU A 123 -20.37 -13.91 -8.05
C GLU A 123 -19.56 -12.69 -7.58
N THR A 124 -18.70 -12.87 -6.58
CA THR A 124 -18.07 -11.74 -5.90
C THR A 124 -17.08 -10.96 -6.77
N PRO A 125 -16.17 -11.61 -7.53
CA PRO A 125 -15.29 -10.89 -8.46
C PRO A 125 -16.05 -10.21 -9.60
N THR A 126 -17.05 -10.89 -10.18
CA THR A 126 -17.88 -10.30 -11.25
C THR A 126 -18.63 -9.07 -10.73
N ARG A 127 -19.16 -9.14 -9.51
CA ARG A 127 -19.85 -8.03 -8.84
C ARG A 127 -18.95 -6.82 -8.66
N GLN A 128 -17.74 -7.03 -8.13
CA GLN A 128 -16.78 -5.94 -7.89
C GLN A 128 -16.39 -5.22 -9.18
N SER A 129 -16.16 -5.97 -10.25
CA SER A 129 -15.85 -5.38 -11.57
C SER A 129 -17.06 -4.71 -12.23
N PHE A 130 -18.29 -5.11 -11.89
CA PHE A 130 -19.52 -4.56 -12.44
C PHE A 130 -19.86 -3.14 -11.91
N PHE A 131 -19.31 -2.71 -10.77
CA PHE A 131 -19.58 -1.38 -10.20
C PHE A 131 -19.27 -0.24 -11.17
N VAL A 132 -18.22 -0.37 -11.98
CA VAL A 132 -17.86 0.64 -12.99
C VAL A 132 -18.95 0.81 -14.03
N GLN A 133 -19.70 -0.26 -14.36
CA GLN A 133 -20.78 -0.21 -15.35
C GLN A 133 -22.13 0.25 -14.75
N LEU A 134 -22.20 0.34 -13.42
CA LEU A 134 -23.39 0.81 -12.68
C LEU A 134 -23.41 2.32 -12.46
N LEU A 135 -22.29 3.01 -12.70
CA LEU A 135 -22.11 4.42 -12.40
C LEU A 135 -22.11 5.25 -13.67
N ASP A 136 -22.89 6.32 -13.66
CA ASP A 136 -22.94 7.27 -14.78
C ASP A 136 -21.67 8.14 -14.82
N ASP A 137 -21.05 8.40 -13.66
CA ASP A 137 -19.77 9.09 -13.52
C ASP A 137 -18.77 8.19 -12.77
N ARG A 138 -17.62 7.93 -13.42
CA ARG A 138 -16.53 7.12 -12.85
C ARG A 138 -15.88 7.77 -11.62
N SER A 139 -15.98 9.09 -11.46
CA SER A 139 -15.48 9.80 -10.28
C SER A 139 -16.15 9.31 -8.98
N HIS A 140 -17.35 8.72 -9.08
CA HIS A 140 -18.10 8.17 -7.95
C HIS A 140 -17.69 6.74 -7.55
N LEU A 141 -16.76 6.11 -8.26
CA LEU A 141 -16.34 4.73 -7.98
C LEU A 141 -15.82 4.52 -6.55
N PRO A 142 -14.97 5.39 -5.97
CA PRO A 142 -14.55 5.26 -4.57
C PRO A 142 -15.73 5.27 -3.59
N ASN A 143 -16.74 6.11 -3.83
CA ASN A 143 -17.95 6.17 -3.01
C ASN A 143 -18.79 4.88 -3.12
N ALA A 144 -18.89 4.29 -4.32
CA ALA A 144 -19.57 3.01 -4.52
C ALA A 144 -18.87 1.86 -3.76
N ILE A 145 -17.54 1.82 -3.77
CA ILE A 145 -16.73 0.84 -3.03
C ILE A 145 -16.91 1.03 -1.51
N ALA A 146 -16.93 2.27 -1.03
CA ALA A 146 -17.18 2.58 0.38
C ALA A 146 -18.57 2.12 0.81
N LEU A 147 -19.61 2.41 0.02
CA LEU A 147 -20.99 1.97 0.29
C LEU A 147 -21.12 0.44 0.30
N ASN A 148 -20.45 -0.27 -0.60
CA ASN A 148 -20.43 -1.73 -0.56
C ASN A 148 -19.81 -2.27 0.74
N SER A 149 -18.80 -1.59 1.28
CA SER A 149 -18.18 -1.96 2.55
C SER A 149 -19.16 -1.77 3.73
N VAL A 150 -19.95 -0.69 3.71
CA VAL A 150 -21.04 -0.46 4.68
C VAL A 150 -22.09 -1.58 4.58
N LEU A 151 -22.53 -1.90 3.37
CA LEU A 151 -23.50 -2.96 3.11
C LEU A 151 -23.00 -4.32 3.62
N MET A 152 -21.76 -4.69 3.31
CA MET A 152 -21.18 -5.97 3.70
C MET A 152 -21.03 -6.12 5.23
N ASN A 153 -20.51 -5.09 5.90
CA ASN A 153 -20.36 -5.13 7.36
C ASN A 153 -21.70 -5.03 8.09
N GLY A 154 -22.65 -4.23 7.57
CA GLY A 154 -24.00 -4.15 8.10
C GLY A 154 -24.75 -5.48 7.99
N ALA A 155 -24.65 -6.16 6.84
CA ALA A 155 -25.24 -7.48 6.66
C ALA A 155 -24.60 -8.55 7.57
N ARG A 156 -23.29 -8.48 7.82
CA ARG A 156 -22.59 -9.38 8.75
C ARG A 156 -23.05 -9.20 10.21
N LEU A 157 -23.41 -7.98 10.61
CA LEU A 157 -23.96 -7.71 11.94
C LEU A 157 -25.42 -8.21 12.05
N VAL A 158 -26.25 -7.85 11.08
CA VAL A 158 -27.71 -8.05 11.15
C VAL A 158 -28.11 -9.48 10.77
N GLY A 159 -27.52 -10.04 9.71
CA GLY A 159 -27.92 -11.33 9.14
C GLY A 159 -27.83 -12.51 10.12
N PRO A 160 -26.68 -12.77 10.77
CA PRO A 160 -26.56 -13.87 11.73
C PRO A 160 -27.48 -13.70 12.95
N SER A 161 -27.63 -12.48 13.46
CA SER A 161 -28.54 -12.16 14.56
C SER A 161 -30.00 -12.50 14.20
N LEU A 162 -30.45 -12.05 13.01
CA LEU A 162 -31.75 -12.42 12.47
C LEU A 162 -31.87 -13.93 12.24
N GLY A 163 -30.83 -14.57 11.70
CA GLY A 163 -30.81 -16.00 11.44
C GLY A 163 -31.01 -16.83 12.70
N GLY A 164 -30.32 -16.49 13.80
CA GLY A 164 -30.50 -17.17 15.09
C GLY A 164 -31.94 -17.08 15.61
N ILE A 165 -32.56 -15.89 15.51
CA ILE A 165 -33.97 -15.66 15.90
C ILE A 165 -34.92 -16.47 15.00
N VAL A 166 -34.72 -16.42 13.68
CA VAL A 166 -35.55 -17.14 12.72
C VAL A 166 -35.45 -18.65 12.93
N ILE A 167 -34.26 -19.20 13.20
CA ILE A 167 -34.12 -20.64 13.49
C ILE A 167 -34.85 -21.00 14.79
N ALA A 168 -34.75 -20.16 15.83
CA ALA A 168 -35.43 -20.41 17.09
C ALA A 168 -36.96 -20.38 16.94
N ALA A 169 -37.51 -19.50 16.08
CA ALA A 169 -38.95 -19.35 15.89
C ALA A 169 -39.56 -20.31 14.84
N TRP A 170 -38.88 -20.49 13.70
CA TRP A 170 -39.43 -21.16 12.52
C TRP A 170 -38.52 -22.24 11.92
N GLY A 171 -37.39 -22.52 12.58
CA GLY A 171 -36.44 -23.54 12.13
C GLY A 171 -35.58 -23.12 10.93
N VAL A 172 -34.65 -24.01 10.57
CA VAL A 172 -33.65 -23.77 9.51
C VAL A 172 -34.27 -23.63 8.11
N THR A 173 -35.41 -24.27 7.86
CA THR A 173 -36.10 -24.23 6.56
C THR A 173 -36.52 -22.80 6.22
N ALA A 174 -37.01 -22.04 7.20
CA ALA A 174 -37.38 -20.64 7.01
C ALA A 174 -36.17 -19.79 6.59
N CYS A 175 -34.98 -20.04 7.13
CA CYS A 175 -33.75 -19.33 6.73
C CYS A 175 -33.40 -19.56 5.25
N PHE A 176 -33.50 -20.80 4.78
CA PHE A 176 -33.22 -21.12 3.37
C PHE A 176 -34.27 -20.50 2.43
N ALA A 177 -35.55 -20.52 2.83
CA ALA A 177 -36.63 -19.87 2.08
C ALA A 177 -36.47 -18.34 2.03
N ILE A 178 -36.10 -17.71 3.15
CA ILE A 178 -35.81 -16.26 3.22
C ILE A 178 -34.65 -15.92 2.29
N ASN A 179 -33.58 -16.70 2.27
CA ASN A 179 -32.46 -16.43 1.37
C ASN A 179 -32.86 -16.61 -0.10
N ALA A 180 -33.63 -17.64 -0.44
CA ALA A 180 -34.17 -17.83 -1.79
C ALA A 180 -34.99 -16.59 -2.21
N ALA A 181 -35.92 -16.13 -1.37
CA ALA A 181 -36.69 -14.91 -1.64
C ALA A 181 -35.77 -13.68 -1.81
N SER A 182 -34.71 -13.56 -1.01
CA SER A 182 -33.77 -12.43 -1.08
C SER A 182 -33.04 -12.32 -2.42
N TYR A 183 -32.72 -13.44 -3.08
CA TYR A 183 -32.07 -13.42 -4.40
C TYR A 183 -32.98 -12.83 -5.49
N LEU A 184 -34.30 -12.99 -5.38
CA LEU A 184 -35.24 -12.41 -6.35
C LEU A 184 -35.17 -10.88 -6.39
N PHE A 185 -34.85 -10.23 -5.26
CA PHE A 185 -34.68 -8.78 -5.20
C PHE A 185 -33.48 -8.31 -6.02
N VAL A 186 -32.30 -8.90 -5.83
CA VAL A 186 -31.09 -8.52 -6.58
C VAL A 186 -31.19 -8.93 -8.06
N ILE A 187 -31.76 -10.09 -8.38
CA ILE A 187 -32.00 -10.51 -9.77
C ILE A 187 -32.96 -9.53 -10.45
N GLY A 188 -34.06 -9.16 -9.78
CA GLY A 188 -35.01 -8.17 -10.26
C GLY A 188 -34.41 -6.77 -10.42
N ALA A 189 -33.47 -6.39 -9.55
CA ALA A 189 -32.72 -5.14 -9.69
C ALA A 189 -31.80 -5.18 -10.92
N LEU A 190 -30.98 -6.23 -11.06
CA LEU A 190 -30.07 -6.41 -12.20
C LEU A 190 -30.81 -6.47 -13.53
N ARG A 191 -31.99 -7.07 -13.60
CA ARG A 191 -32.82 -7.07 -14.81
C ARG A 191 -33.29 -5.66 -15.23
N ARG A 192 -33.32 -4.70 -14.31
CA ARG A 192 -33.72 -3.29 -14.58
C ARG A 192 -32.54 -2.32 -14.68
N VAL A 193 -31.31 -2.82 -14.53
CA VAL A 193 -30.08 -2.05 -14.73
C VAL A 193 -29.73 -2.07 -16.22
N HIS A 194 -29.39 -0.89 -16.76
CA HIS A 194 -28.85 -0.73 -18.11
C HIS A 194 -27.37 -0.37 -18.01
N PRO A 195 -26.44 -1.34 -18.17
CA PRO A 195 -25.02 -1.13 -17.94
C PRO A 195 -24.44 -0.13 -18.93
N VAL A 196 -23.59 0.78 -18.44
CA VAL A 196 -22.79 1.66 -19.31
C VAL A 196 -21.69 0.81 -19.97
N ARG A 197 -21.44 1.02 -21.27
CA ARG A 197 -20.40 0.28 -22.02
C ARG A 197 -19.02 0.45 -21.35
N ALA A 198 -18.37 -0.66 -21.04
CA ALA A 198 -17.01 -0.66 -20.53
C ALA A 198 -16.01 -0.38 -21.67
N SER A 199 -14.94 0.37 -21.37
CA SER A 199 -13.79 0.53 -22.26
C SER A 199 -13.10 -0.84 -22.46
N PRO A 200 -12.53 -1.12 -23.65
CA PRO A 200 -11.90 -2.40 -23.94
C PRO A 200 -10.79 -2.72 -22.93
N ALA A 201 -10.72 -3.99 -22.52
CA ALA A 201 -9.71 -4.49 -21.60
C ALA A 201 -8.30 -4.41 -22.23
N ARG A 202 -7.29 -4.11 -21.41
CA ARG A 202 -5.88 -4.12 -21.82
C ARG A 202 -5.48 -5.52 -22.33
N ALA A 203 -4.51 -5.55 -23.25
CA ALA A 203 -4.00 -6.77 -23.88
C ALA A 203 -3.60 -7.85 -22.85
N PRO A 204 -3.74 -9.14 -23.20
CA PRO A 204 -3.50 -10.24 -22.28
C PRO A 204 -2.02 -10.32 -21.89
N SER A 205 -1.72 -10.18 -20.60
CA SER A 205 -0.44 -10.58 -20.01
C SER A 205 -0.49 -12.07 -19.62
N HIS A 206 0.66 -12.75 -19.58
CA HIS A 206 0.74 -14.16 -19.17
C HIS A 206 0.39 -14.30 -17.68
N PRO A 207 -0.77 -14.90 -17.31
CA PRO A 207 -1.29 -14.83 -15.93
C PRO A 207 -0.37 -15.49 -14.90
N LEU A 208 0.29 -16.59 -15.27
CA LEU A 208 1.20 -17.31 -14.39
C LEU A 208 2.53 -16.56 -14.17
N ALA A 209 3.05 -15.89 -15.20
CA ALA A 209 4.26 -15.09 -15.08
C ALA A 209 4.01 -13.84 -14.20
N ASP A 210 2.84 -13.22 -14.37
CA ASP A 210 2.37 -12.09 -13.58
C ASP A 210 2.15 -12.45 -12.10
N LEU A 211 1.58 -13.63 -11.82
CA LEU A 211 1.46 -14.14 -10.45
C LEU A 211 2.84 -14.40 -9.83
N ALA A 212 3.75 -15.05 -10.56
CA ALA A 212 5.10 -15.32 -10.09
C ALA A 212 5.87 -14.03 -9.74
N ASP A 213 5.71 -12.98 -10.53
CA ASP A 213 6.30 -11.66 -10.27
C ASP A 213 5.70 -11.01 -9.00
N GLY A 214 4.37 -11.03 -8.86
CA GLY A 214 3.69 -10.55 -7.65
C GLY A 214 4.10 -11.31 -6.38
N TRP A 215 4.31 -12.62 -6.48
CA TRP A 215 4.79 -13.45 -5.36
C TRP A 215 6.20 -13.07 -4.95
N ARG A 216 7.12 -12.95 -5.92
CA ARG A 216 8.51 -12.53 -5.64
C ARG A 216 8.56 -11.16 -4.98
N TYR A 217 7.74 -10.21 -5.45
CA TYR A 217 7.64 -8.89 -4.83
C TYR A 217 7.12 -8.97 -3.38
N ALA A 218 5.97 -9.62 -3.18
CA ALA A 218 5.33 -9.72 -1.86
C ALA A 218 6.22 -10.44 -0.83
N MET A 219 6.93 -11.49 -1.26
CA MET A 219 7.84 -12.26 -0.41
C MET A 219 9.23 -11.63 -0.27
N GLY A 220 9.65 -10.81 -1.22
CA GLY A 220 10.90 -10.05 -1.18
C GLY A 220 10.82 -8.81 -0.29
N PHE A 221 9.67 -8.14 -0.25
CA PHE A 221 9.47 -6.97 0.58
C PHE A 221 9.00 -7.33 2.00
N VAL A 222 9.91 -7.25 2.95
CA VAL A 222 9.73 -7.72 4.35
C VAL A 222 8.44 -7.18 5.02
N PRO A 223 8.07 -5.88 4.89
CA PRO A 223 6.84 -5.37 5.52
C PRO A 223 5.57 -6.06 5.02
N ILE A 224 5.42 -6.23 3.69
CA ILE A 224 4.26 -6.91 3.09
C ILE A 224 4.25 -8.37 3.52
N ARG A 225 5.38 -9.08 3.39
CA ARG A 225 5.49 -10.48 3.80
C ARG A 225 5.02 -10.70 5.23
N ARG A 226 5.47 -9.86 6.18
CA ARG A 226 5.08 -9.96 7.60
C ARG A 226 3.58 -9.71 7.79
N MET A 227 3.00 -8.74 7.08
CA MET A 227 1.56 -8.47 7.14
C MET A 227 0.74 -9.63 6.57
N LEU A 228 1.17 -10.23 5.48
CA LEU A 228 0.51 -11.40 4.88
C LEU A 228 0.50 -12.59 5.84
N PHE A 229 1.66 -12.94 6.43
CA PHE A 229 1.73 -14.04 7.41
C PHE A 229 0.93 -13.75 8.67
N LEU A 230 0.98 -12.52 9.21
CA LEU A 230 0.15 -12.15 10.35
C LEU A 230 -1.35 -12.31 10.03
N LEU A 231 -1.76 -11.86 8.85
CA LEU A 231 -3.14 -11.97 8.38
C LEU A 231 -3.57 -13.43 8.23
N ALA A 232 -2.71 -14.28 7.67
CA ALA A 232 -2.95 -15.71 7.59
C ALA A 232 -3.10 -16.35 8.96
N THR A 233 -2.21 -16.04 9.91
CA THR A 233 -2.30 -16.57 11.28
C THR A 233 -3.61 -16.17 11.94
N VAL A 234 -3.97 -14.88 11.92
CA VAL A 234 -5.24 -14.42 12.51
C VAL A 234 -6.45 -15.07 11.82
N SER A 235 -6.43 -15.20 10.50
CA SER A 235 -7.54 -15.79 9.74
C SER A 235 -7.66 -17.29 9.94
N LEU A 236 -6.55 -17.99 10.12
CA LEU A 236 -6.51 -19.43 10.39
C LEU A 236 -6.99 -19.76 11.80
N THR A 237 -6.62 -18.96 12.81
CA THR A 237 -6.88 -19.29 14.22
C THR A 237 -8.15 -18.66 14.78
N VAL A 238 -8.49 -17.43 14.38
CA VAL A 238 -9.69 -16.72 14.87
C VAL A 238 -10.84 -16.86 13.88
N GLY A 239 -10.56 -16.82 12.58
CA GLY A 239 -11.56 -16.83 11.51
C GLY A 239 -12.58 -18.00 11.52
N PRO A 240 -12.21 -19.24 11.90
CA PRO A 240 -13.13 -20.38 11.92
C PRO A 240 -14.19 -20.35 13.03
N TYR A 241 -14.43 -19.19 13.67
CA TYR A 241 -15.41 -19.05 14.74
C TYR A 241 -16.81 -19.55 14.33
N SER A 242 -17.21 -19.35 13.07
CA SER A 242 -18.56 -19.67 12.58
C SER A 242 -18.83 -21.19 12.48
N SER A 243 -17.82 -22.01 12.20
CA SER A 243 -17.97 -23.48 12.13
C SER A 243 -17.98 -24.14 13.51
N LEU A 244 -17.42 -23.48 14.53
CA LEU A 244 -17.37 -23.99 15.90
C LEU A 244 -18.54 -23.53 16.77
N MET A 245 -19.17 -22.41 16.41
CA MET A 245 -20.19 -21.75 17.22
C MET A 245 -21.39 -22.65 17.58
N PRO A 246 -21.92 -23.51 16.68
CA PRO A 246 -23.00 -24.43 17.04
C PRO A 246 -22.64 -25.37 18.18
N ALA A 247 -21.42 -25.91 18.17
CA ALA A 247 -20.95 -26.82 19.21
C ALA A 247 -20.79 -26.11 20.55
N ILE A 248 -20.34 -24.85 20.55
CA ILE A 248 -20.24 -24.04 21.77
C ILE A 248 -21.62 -23.77 22.35
N ALA A 249 -22.56 -23.29 21.53
CA ALA A 249 -23.91 -23.00 22.00
C ALA A 249 -24.54 -24.22 22.69
N VAL A 250 -24.44 -25.40 22.07
CA VAL A 250 -25.05 -26.63 22.59
C VAL A 250 -24.23 -27.24 23.74
N LYS A 251 -22.92 -27.49 23.56
CA LYS A 251 -22.11 -28.25 24.54
C LYS A 251 -21.59 -27.39 25.70
N THR A 252 -21.43 -26.08 25.51
CA THR A 252 -20.80 -25.19 26.50
C THR A 252 -21.83 -24.38 27.28
N PHE A 253 -22.89 -23.91 26.62
CA PHE A 253 -23.92 -23.06 27.20
C PHE A 253 -25.28 -23.74 27.34
N ALA A 254 -25.47 -24.94 26.79
CA ALA A 254 -26.76 -25.65 26.76
C ALA A 254 -27.89 -24.84 26.09
N GLU A 255 -27.53 -24.05 25.07
CA GLU A 255 -28.41 -23.11 24.38
C GLU A 255 -28.61 -23.44 22.90
N GLY A 256 -29.59 -22.78 22.30
CA GLY A 256 -30.01 -22.99 20.90
C GLY A 256 -29.33 -22.09 19.86
N ALA A 257 -29.91 -22.06 18.66
CA ALA A 257 -29.41 -21.29 17.51
C ALA A 257 -29.39 -19.77 17.73
N TRP A 258 -30.25 -19.26 18.63
CA TRP A 258 -30.28 -17.84 18.95
C TRP A 258 -28.93 -17.35 19.51
N LEU A 259 -28.26 -18.17 20.33
CA LEU A 259 -26.96 -17.84 20.91
C LEU A 259 -25.84 -17.86 19.85
N VAL A 260 -25.94 -18.78 18.88
CA VAL A 260 -25.06 -18.79 17.70
C VAL A 260 -25.20 -17.48 16.93
N GLY A 261 -26.44 -17.03 16.71
CA GLY A 261 -26.74 -15.74 16.09
C GLY A 261 -26.17 -14.57 16.86
N LEU A 262 -26.34 -14.56 18.19
CA LEU A 262 -25.81 -13.50 19.06
C LEU A 262 -24.28 -13.41 18.99
N PHE A 263 -23.56 -14.53 19.13
CA PHE A 263 -22.09 -14.52 19.11
C PHE A 263 -21.52 -14.15 17.73
N ILE A 264 -22.08 -14.67 16.63
CA ILE A 264 -21.64 -14.28 15.28
C ILE A 264 -22.01 -12.81 15.01
N GLY A 265 -23.18 -12.36 15.47
CA GLY A 265 -23.60 -10.96 15.41
C GLY A 265 -22.64 -10.03 16.16
N ALA A 266 -22.15 -10.44 17.33
CA ALA A 266 -21.15 -9.70 18.09
C ALA A 266 -19.82 -9.55 17.33
N VAL A 267 -19.35 -10.61 16.66
CA VAL A 267 -18.20 -10.51 15.74
C VAL A 267 -18.47 -9.48 14.62
N GLY A 268 -19.68 -9.49 14.06
CA GLY A 268 -20.14 -8.50 13.08
C GLY A 268 -20.14 -7.06 13.62
N PHE A 269 -20.54 -6.87 14.88
CA PHE A 269 -20.50 -5.57 15.56
C PHE A 269 -19.06 -5.07 15.69
N GLY A 270 -18.14 -5.91 16.14
CA GLY A 270 -16.72 -5.60 16.20
C GLY A 270 -16.15 -5.20 14.83
N ALA A 271 -16.56 -5.89 13.76
CA ALA A 271 -16.17 -5.56 12.39
C ALA A 271 -16.65 -4.17 11.94
N VAL A 272 -17.89 -3.80 12.27
CA VAL A 272 -18.44 -2.47 11.99
C VAL A 272 -17.67 -1.38 12.75
N VAL A 273 -17.40 -1.61 14.05
CA VAL A 273 -16.60 -0.68 14.86
C VAL A 273 -15.21 -0.50 14.24
N ALA A 274 -14.54 -1.58 13.84
CA ALA A 274 -13.24 -1.53 13.18
C ALA A 274 -13.27 -0.71 11.88
N ALA A 275 -14.27 -0.93 11.03
CA ALA A 275 -14.43 -0.20 9.78
C ALA A 275 -14.65 1.30 10.00
N VAL A 276 -15.51 1.68 10.95
CA VAL A 276 -15.78 3.09 11.29
C VAL A 276 -14.55 3.74 11.91
N SER A 277 -13.84 3.05 12.82
CA SER A 277 -12.61 3.53 13.43
C SER A 277 -11.52 3.79 12.39
N LEU A 278 -11.39 2.94 11.37
CA LEU A 278 -10.44 3.13 10.29
C LEU A 278 -10.83 4.28 9.36
N ALA A 279 -12.12 4.39 8.99
CA ALA A 279 -12.62 5.44 8.11
C ALA A 279 -12.48 6.86 8.69
N ARG A 280 -12.44 6.98 10.02
CA ARG A 280 -12.18 8.26 10.72
C ARG A 280 -10.72 8.71 10.68
N ARG A 281 -9.79 7.88 10.19
CA ARG A 281 -8.36 8.24 10.15
C ARG A 281 -8.03 9.00 8.87
N ALA A 282 -7.40 10.17 9.02
CA ALA A 282 -6.95 10.99 7.89
C ALA A 282 -5.64 10.49 7.25
N THR A 283 -4.83 9.70 7.96
CA THR A 283 -3.53 9.21 7.48
C THR A 283 -3.27 7.75 7.85
N THR A 284 -2.34 7.09 7.14
CA THR A 284 -1.88 5.72 7.43
C THR A 284 -0.85 5.67 8.58
N ARG A 285 -0.46 6.81 9.16
CA ARG A 285 0.55 6.90 10.23
C ARG A 285 0.05 6.25 11.51
N GLY A 286 0.91 5.44 12.14
CA GLY A 286 0.58 4.68 13.34
C GLY A 286 -0.29 3.45 13.10
N LEU A 287 -0.72 3.18 11.86
CA LEU A 287 -1.57 2.03 11.53
C LEU A 287 -0.82 0.70 11.75
N ALA A 288 0.50 0.68 11.55
CA ALA A 288 1.32 -0.50 11.85
C ALA A 288 1.32 -0.90 13.34
N LYS A 289 1.32 0.08 14.26
CA LYS A 289 1.16 -0.20 15.71
C LYS A 289 -0.22 -0.79 15.98
N TRP A 290 -1.25 -0.22 15.35
CA TRP A 290 -2.62 -0.70 15.46
C TRP A 290 -2.83 -2.11 14.88
N ILE A 291 -2.11 -2.50 13.82
CA ILE A 291 -2.10 -3.88 13.31
C ILE A 291 -1.69 -4.85 14.43
N GLY A 292 -0.57 -4.58 15.12
CA GLY A 292 -0.12 -5.43 16.22
C GLY A 292 -1.10 -5.48 17.38
N VAL A 293 -1.60 -4.31 17.82
CA VAL A 293 -2.57 -4.21 18.93
C VAL A 293 -3.88 -4.92 18.60
N SER A 294 -4.42 -4.72 17.40
CA SER A 294 -5.67 -5.34 16.97
C SER A 294 -5.53 -6.86 16.77
N ALA A 295 -4.38 -7.34 16.28
CA ALA A 295 -4.12 -8.77 16.17
C ALA A 295 -4.06 -9.44 17.56
N ILE A 296 -3.40 -8.80 18.53
CA ILE A 296 -3.40 -9.26 19.94
C ILE A 296 -4.83 -9.23 20.50
N ALA A 297 -5.58 -8.16 20.27
CA ALA A 297 -6.98 -8.07 20.72
C ALA A 297 -7.83 -9.20 20.13
N ALA A 298 -7.62 -9.55 18.85
CA ALA A 298 -8.29 -10.68 18.20
C ALA A 298 -8.03 -11.99 18.98
N GLY A 299 -6.76 -12.24 19.29
CA GLY A 299 -6.33 -13.43 20.00
C GLY A 299 -6.79 -13.48 21.46
N VAL A 300 -6.75 -12.34 22.17
CA VAL A 300 -7.24 -12.22 23.55
C VAL A 300 -8.76 -12.42 23.62
N GLY A 301 -9.51 -11.83 22.69
CA GLY A 301 -10.97 -12.04 22.60
C GLY A 301 -11.31 -13.51 22.36
N SER A 302 -10.60 -14.16 21.43
CA SER A 302 -10.75 -15.59 21.15
C SER A 302 -10.37 -16.46 22.35
N ALA A 303 -9.18 -16.28 22.92
CA ALA A 303 -8.69 -17.10 24.02
C ALA A 303 -9.51 -16.89 25.31
N GLY A 304 -9.89 -15.65 25.61
CA GLY A 304 -10.75 -15.34 26.76
C GLY A 304 -12.13 -16.00 26.63
N PHE A 305 -12.66 -16.10 25.41
CA PHE A 305 -13.95 -16.74 25.17
C PHE A 305 -13.95 -18.22 25.53
N CYS A 306 -12.82 -18.93 25.40
CA CYS A 306 -12.69 -20.32 25.84
C CYS A 306 -13.05 -20.53 27.32
N PHE A 307 -12.69 -19.58 28.18
CA PHE A 307 -12.87 -19.70 29.63
C PHE A 307 -14.20 -19.14 30.13
N SER A 308 -14.90 -18.38 29.29
CA SER A 308 -16.13 -17.71 29.69
C SER A 308 -17.33 -18.66 29.65
N ARG A 309 -18.12 -18.64 30.71
CA ARG A 309 -19.44 -19.32 30.80
C ARG A 309 -20.59 -18.32 30.95
N SER A 310 -20.29 -17.03 30.95
CA SER A 310 -21.28 -15.95 31.02
C SER A 310 -21.62 -15.46 29.62
N ILE A 311 -22.91 -15.46 29.25
CA ILE A 311 -23.36 -15.03 27.92
C ILE A 311 -22.96 -13.56 27.62
N PRO A 312 -23.18 -12.59 28.54
CA PRO A 312 -22.74 -11.20 28.31
C PRO A 312 -21.22 -11.07 28.09
N LEU A 313 -20.41 -11.72 28.92
CA LEU A 313 -18.95 -11.66 28.81
C LEU A 313 -18.48 -12.30 27.50
N SER A 314 -19.03 -13.44 27.13
CA SER A 314 -18.71 -14.15 25.89
C SER A 314 -19.08 -13.33 24.66
N THR A 315 -20.22 -12.63 24.71
CA THR A 315 -20.66 -11.70 23.66
C THR A 315 -19.67 -10.55 23.50
N ALA A 316 -19.23 -9.94 24.61
CA ALA A 316 -18.23 -8.88 24.59
C ALA A 316 -16.87 -9.36 24.04
N LEU A 317 -16.43 -10.55 24.45
CA LEU A 317 -15.18 -11.16 23.97
C LEU A 317 -15.22 -11.47 22.47
N MET A 318 -16.36 -11.93 21.94
CA MET A 318 -16.55 -12.13 20.51
C MET A 318 -16.58 -10.81 19.74
N ALA A 319 -17.13 -9.73 20.32
CA ALA A 319 -17.02 -8.40 19.72
C ALA A 319 -15.57 -7.91 19.67
N VAL A 320 -14.78 -8.15 20.72
CA VAL A 320 -13.34 -7.83 20.74
C VAL A 320 -12.58 -8.67 19.71
N ALA A 321 -12.87 -9.98 19.62
CA ALA A 321 -12.26 -10.87 18.63
C ALA A 321 -12.54 -10.39 17.19
N GLY A 322 -13.80 -10.03 16.90
CA GLY A 322 -14.22 -9.49 15.61
C GLY A 322 -13.57 -8.14 15.30
N PHE A 323 -13.55 -7.21 16.26
CA PHE A 323 -12.85 -5.94 16.10
C PHE A 323 -11.37 -6.16 15.77
N GLY A 324 -10.69 -7.00 16.54
CA GLY A 324 -9.27 -7.30 16.33
C GLY A 324 -8.99 -7.90 14.95
N MET A 325 -9.75 -8.92 14.55
CA MET A 325 -9.58 -9.61 13.26
C MET A 325 -9.80 -8.65 12.09
N PHE A 326 -10.90 -7.91 12.08
CA PHE A 326 -11.24 -7.04 10.96
C PHE A 326 -10.45 -5.72 10.95
N MET A 327 -10.06 -5.19 12.11
CA MET A 327 -9.15 -4.05 12.18
C MET A 327 -7.76 -4.44 11.66
N THR A 328 -7.26 -5.64 12.01
CA THR A 328 -6.00 -6.18 11.47
C THR A 328 -6.07 -6.28 9.95
N ALA A 329 -7.11 -6.94 9.43
CA ALA A 329 -7.30 -7.12 8.00
C ALA A 329 -7.41 -5.78 7.26
N ALA A 330 -8.31 -4.89 7.69
CA ALA A 330 -8.50 -3.59 7.05
C ALA A 330 -7.25 -2.71 7.11
N SER A 331 -6.51 -2.75 8.22
CA SER A 331 -5.26 -2.00 8.37
C SER A 331 -4.14 -2.54 7.47
N CYS A 332 -3.97 -3.87 7.40
CA CYS A 332 -3.04 -4.52 6.50
C CYS A 332 -3.38 -4.19 5.04
N ASN A 333 -4.66 -4.28 4.66
CA ASN A 333 -5.14 -3.93 3.33
C ASN A 333 -4.76 -2.48 2.95
N THR A 334 -5.03 -1.53 3.83
CA THR A 334 -4.71 -0.11 3.58
C THR A 334 -3.21 0.12 3.46
N ILE A 335 -2.38 -0.46 4.35
CA ILE A 335 -0.92 -0.27 4.25
C ILE A 335 -0.37 -0.94 3.00
N VAL A 336 -0.73 -2.20 2.72
CA VAL A 336 -0.26 -2.91 1.53
C VAL A 336 -0.61 -2.13 0.26
N GLN A 337 -1.84 -1.62 0.12
CA GLN A 337 -2.20 -0.80 -1.04
C GLN A 337 -1.39 0.50 -1.17
N SER A 338 -1.01 1.11 -0.04
CA SER A 338 -0.26 2.36 -0.01
C SER A 338 1.24 2.21 -0.30
N VAL A 339 1.83 1.04 -0.05
CA VAL A 339 3.29 0.81 -0.21
C VAL A 339 3.64 0.00 -1.45
N VAL A 340 2.67 -0.64 -2.10
CA VAL A 340 2.90 -1.43 -3.31
C VAL A 340 2.90 -0.53 -4.55
N ASP A 341 3.90 -0.75 -5.41
CA ASP A 341 4.02 -0.10 -6.72
C ASP A 341 2.73 -0.26 -7.56
N GLU A 342 2.36 0.78 -8.30
CA GLU A 342 1.13 0.83 -9.11
C GLU A 342 0.98 -0.38 -10.06
N ASP A 343 2.08 -0.82 -10.67
CA ASP A 343 2.14 -1.92 -11.64
C ASP A 343 1.99 -3.31 -11.00
N LYS A 344 2.29 -3.43 -9.70
CA LYS A 344 2.23 -4.69 -8.94
C LYS A 344 1.05 -4.76 -7.97
N ARG A 345 0.33 -3.64 -7.77
CA ARG A 345 -0.76 -3.49 -6.80
C ARG A 345 -1.82 -4.58 -6.95
N GLY A 346 -2.30 -4.82 -8.17
CA GLY A 346 -3.31 -5.85 -8.43
C GLY A 346 -2.87 -7.25 -8.01
N ARG A 347 -1.63 -7.63 -8.35
CA ARG A 347 -1.04 -8.96 -8.09
C ARG A 347 -0.81 -9.19 -6.59
N VAL A 348 -0.25 -8.20 -5.90
CA VAL A 348 -0.03 -8.28 -4.45
C VAL A 348 -1.36 -8.34 -3.70
N MET A 349 -2.38 -7.61 -4.16
CA MET A 349 -3.72 -7.68 -3.59
C MET A 349 -4.40 -9.03 -3.80
N SER A 350 -4.09 -9.76 -4.88
CA SER A 350 -4.53 -11.15 -5.04
C SER A 350 -3.94 -12.05 -3.96
N TYR A 351 -2.65 -11.89 -3.62
CA TYR A 351 -2.02 -12.64 -2.53
C TYR A 351 -2.54 -12.24 -1.15
N TYR A 352 -2.81 -10.95 -0.91
CA TYR A 352 -3.52 -10.51 0.29
C TYR A 352 -4.84 -11.27 0.46
N THR A 353 -5.65 -11.34 -0.59
CA THR A 353 -6.92 -12.07 -0.57
C THR A 353 -6.70 -13.57 -0.34
N MET A 354 -5.67 -14.16 -0.95
CA MET A 354 -5.31 -15.57 -0.75
C MET A 354 -4.89 -15.89 0.68
N PHE A 355 -4.05 -15.06 1.31
CA PHE A 355 -3.64 -15.24 2.71
C PHE A 355 -4.79 -14.97 3.68
N PHE A 356 -5.73 -14.09 3.34
CA PHE A 356 -6.90 -13.83 4.19
C PHE A 356 -7.94 -14.95 4.06
N ILE A 357 -8.52 -15.13 2.87
CA ILE A 357 -9.63 -16.05 2.62
C ILE A 357 -9.15 -17.50 2.56
N GLY A 358 -7.96 -17.75 1.99
CA GLY A 358 -7.42 -19.10 1.87
C GLY A 358 -7.03 -19.69 3.22
N SER A 359 -6.42 -18.90 4.11
CA SER A 359 -6.14 -19.35 5.48
C SER A 359 -7.42 -19.55 6.30
N LEU A 360 -8.45 -18.72 6.11
CA LEU A 360 -9.77 -18.95 6.69
C LEU A 360 -10.36 -20.30 6.25
N THR A 361 -10.26 -20.61 4.96
CA THR A 361 -10.76 -21.87 4.39
C THR A 361 -10.09 -23.08 5.03
N LEU A 362 -8.75 -23.09 5.08
CA LEU A 362 -7.98 -24.15 5.75
C LEU A 362 -8.29 -24.20 7.25
N GLY A 363 -8.54 -23.04 7.86
CA GLY A 363 -8.91 -22.91 9.25
C GLY A 363 -10.22 -23.61 9.60
N HIS A 364 -11.24 -23.58 8.74
CA HIS A 364 -12.50 -24.31 8.98
C HIS A 364 -12.28 -25.81 9.19
N LEU A 365 -11.48 -26.44 8.32
CA LEU A 365 -11.18 -27.86 8.39
C LEU A 365 -10.31 -28.18 9.61
N ALA A 366 -9.23 -27.42 9.80
CA ALA A 366 -8.29 -27.62 10.90
C ALA A 366 -8.93 -27.39 12.27
N ALA A 367 -9.71 -26.32 12.42
CA ALA A 367 -10.41 -26.01 13.65
C ALA A 367 -11.52 -27.03 13.93
N GLY A 368 -12.25 -27.50 12.91
CA GLY A 368 -13.22 -28.57 13.07
C GLY A 368 -12.60 -29.88 13.57
N ALA A 369 -11.47 -30.29 12.98
CA ALA A 369 -10.73 -31.47 13.41
C ALA A 369 -10.18 -31.33 14.84
N LEU A 370 -9.57 -30.17 15.14
CA LEU A 370 -9.01 -29.88 16.47
C LEU A 370 -10.11 -29.85 17.53
N ALA A 371 -11.25 -29.23 17.23
CA ALA A 371 -12.41 -29.18 18.13
C ALA A 371 -13.02 -30.55 18.38
N GLU A 372 -12.93 -31.48 17.43
CA GLU A 372 -13.37 -32.85 17.64
C GLU A 372 -12.46 -33.57 18.64
N ALA A 373 -11.15 -33.35 18.53
CA ALA A 373 -10.15 -34.04 19.35
C ALA A 373 -10.04 -33.47 20.78
N VAL A 374 -10.03 -32.14 20.93
CA VAL A 374 -9.79 -31.48 22.23
C VAL A 374 -10.96 -30.64 22.73
N GLY A 375 -12.02 -30.50 21.93
CA GLY A 375 -13.19 -29.70 22.27
C GLY A 375 -13.17 -28.30 21.64
N ALA A 376 -14.38 -27.81 21.31
CA ALA A 376 -14.56 -26.51 20.68
C ALA A 376 -14.00 -25.33 21.51
N PRO A 377 -14.19 -25.24 22.85
CA PRO A 377 -13.62 -24.14 23.62
C PRO A 377 -12.09 -24.07 23.55
N LEU A 378 -11.38 -25.20 23.76
CA LEU A 378 -9.91 -25.24 23.73
C LEU A 378 -9.35 -24.88 22.34
N THR A 379 -10.11 -25.10 21.28
CA THR A 379 -9.72 -24.68 19.92
C THR A 379 -9.60 -23.15 19.80
N PHE A 380 -10.40 -22.38 20.56
CA PHE A 380 -10.28 -20.92 20.58
C PHE A 380 -9.02 -20.41 21.32
N LEU A 381 -8.37 -21.25 22.14
CA LEU A 381 -7.06 -20.91 22.74
C LEU A 381 -5.95 -20.85 21.71
N ALA A 382 -6.06 -21.58 20.59
CA ALA A 382 -5.13 -21.44 19.47
C ALA A 382 -5.16 -20.01 18.90
N GLY A 383 -6.29 -19.31 19.00
CA GLY A 383 -6.41 -17.87 18.73
C GLY A 383 -5.50 -17.00 19.60
N GLY A 384 -5.16 -17.44 20.82
CA GLY A 384 -4.22 -16.76 21.71
C GLY A 384 -2.75 -16.84 21.25
N ILE A 385 -2.42 -17.72 20.29
CA ILE A 385 -1.08 -17.88 19.71
C ILE A 385 -0.82 -16.84 18.60
N VAL A 386 -1.59 -15.74 18.55
CA VAL A 386 -1.29 -14.61 17.67
C VAL A 386 -0.09 -13.85 18.24
N ARG A 387 1.11 -14.34 17.92
CA ARG A 387 2.35 -13.61 18.15
C ARG A 387 2.58 -12.67 16.97
N PRO A 388 2.63 -11.35 17.19
CA PRO A 388 3.07 -10.43 16.16
C PRO A 388 4.58 -10.65 15.94
N HIS A 389 4.94 -11.62 15.09
CA HIS A 389 6.33 -11.94 14.78
C HIS A 389 7.08 -10.68 14.34
N GLY A 390 8.01 -10.19 15.17
CA GLY A 390 8.92 -9.12 14.81
C GLY A 390 8.24 -7.81 14.37
N LEU A 391 7.18 -7.41 15.07
CA LEU A 391 6.45 -6.16 14.80
C LEU A 391 7.12 -4.94 15.45
N GLY A 392 8.46 -4.92 15.43
CA GLY A 392 9.27 -3.70 15.46
C GLY A 392 9.10 -2.92 14.15
N LEU A 393 7.84 -2.71 13.73
CA LEU A 393 7.48 -1.87 12.62
C LEU A 393 7.59 -0.42 13.13
N ARG A 394 8.83 0.10 13.18
CA ARG A 394 9.00 1.48 12.75
C ARG A 394 8.44 1.48 11.33
N VAL A 395 7.26 2.09 11.11
CA VAL A 395 6.91 2.53 9.76
C VAL A 395 8.05 3.47 9.43
N PRO A 396 9.01 3.07 8.58
CA PRO A 396 10.08 3.98 8.30
C PRO A 396 9.42 5.14 7.52
N PRO A 397 9.76 6.41 7.82
CA PRO A 397 9.25 7.52 7.04
C PRO A 397 9.58 7.21 5.58
N ALA A 398 8.53 7.12 4.74
CA ALA A 398 8.53 6.66 3.34
C ALA A 398 9.90 6.16 2.82
N VAL A 399 10.20 4.89 3.03
CA VAL A 399 11.44 4.27 2.53
C VAL A 399 11.34 4.10 1.02
N LEU A 400 12.18 4.85 0.31
CA LEU A 400 12.61 4.56 -1.05
C LEU A 400 13.00 3.10 -1.24
N PRO A 401 12.92 2.55 -2.46
CA PRO A 401 13.36 1.20 -2.74
C PRO A 401 14.83 1.04 -2.36
N ARG A 402 15.13 0.18 -1.38
CA ARG A 402 16.48 -0.36 -1.17
C ARG A 402 16.70 -1.47 -2.20
N ALA A 403 17.79 -1.35 -2.95
CA ALA A 403 18.27 -2.40 -3.85
C ALA A 403 18.47 -3.74 -3.10
N PRO A 404 18.28 -4.91 -3.74
CA PRO A 404 18.33 -6.18 -3.04
C PRO A 404 19.78 -6.57 -2.72
N ALA A 405 20.06 -6.79 -1.44
CA ALA A 405 21.24 -7.54 -1.01
C ALA A 405 20.98 -9.04 -1.20
N GLY A 406 21.66 -9.67 -2.16
CA GLY A 406 21.61 -11.10 -2.42
C GLY A 406 22.99 -11.65 -2.74
N ARG A 407 23.49 -12.52 -1.86
CA ARG A 407 24.75 -13.25 -1.99
C ARG A 407 24.85 -13.96 -3.34
N LEU A 408 25.97 -13.72 -4.00
CA LEU A 408 26.45 -14.39 -5.21
C LEU A 408 26.56 -15.91 -4.96
N ARG A 409 25.65 -16.68 -5.56
CA ARG A 409 25.83 -18.12 -5.74
C ARG A 409 26.48 -18.32 -7.11
N ARG A 410 27.71 -18.82 -7.11
CA ARG A 410 28.53 -19.12 -8.29
C ARG A 410 27.74 -19.98 -9.28
N ALA A 411 27.45 -19.44 -10.46
CA ALA A 411 27.17 -20.19 -11.69
C ALA A 411 27.80 -19.42 -12.85
N GLY A 412 28.57 -20.12 -13.67
CA GLY A 412 29.68 -19.60 -14.46
C GLY A 412 29.31 -18.58 -15.53
N TYR A 413 30.06 -17.48 -15.52
CA TYR A 413 30.30 -16.69 -16.72
C TYR A 413 31.48 -17.30 -17.46
N HIS A 414 31.21 -17.67 -18.72
CA HIS A 414 32.24 -17.99 -19.70
C HIS A 414 33.26 -16.84 -19.78
N ARG A 415 34.55 -17.23 -19.77
CA ARG A 415 35.66 -16.36 -20.12
C ARG A 415 35.38 -15.70 -21.47
N LEU A 416 35.35 -14.36 -21.48
CA LEU A 416 35.72 -13.58 -22.65
C LEU A 416 36.83 -12.62 -22.25
N ASP A 417 37.69 -12.39 -23.23
CA ASP A 417 39.11 -12.14 -23.08
C ASP A 417 39.53 -10.87 -22.33
N ARG A 418 40.69 -11.01 -21.68
CA ARG A 418 41.56 -9.91 -21.25
C ARG A 418 42.07 -9.15 -22.48
N ARG A 419 41.52 -7.97 -22.75
CA ARG A 419 42.28 -6.80 -23.25
C ARG A 419 41.63 -5.52 -22.71
N ALA A 420 42.36 -4.82 -21.83
CA ALA A 420 42.00 -3.50 -21.35
C ALA A 420 42.07 -2.46 -22.49
N PRO A 421 41.22 -1.43 -22.42
CA PRO A 421 41.72 -0.05 -22.39
C PRO A 421 41.13 0.77 -21.21
N GLN A 422 41.88 1.78 -20.78
CA GLN A 422 41.69 2.65 -19.61
C GLN A 422 40.26 3.23 -19.46
N MET A 423 39.67 3.10 -18.27
CA MET A 423 38.45 3.79 -17.89
C MET A 423 38.78 5.14 -17.24
N THR A 424 38.36 6.24 -17.85
CA THR A 424 38.26 7.56 -17.21
C THR A 424 36.91 7.67 -16.51
N ASP A 425 36.89 7.91 -15.19
CA ASP A 425 35.67 8.14 -14.41
C ASP A 425 34.93 9.41 -14.89
N THR A 426 33.63 9.27 -15.19
CA THR A 426 32.79 10.38 -15.69
C THR A 426 32.25 11.28 -14.57
N VAL A 427 32.44 10.87 -13.31
CA VAL A 427 32.25 11.68 -12.11
C VAL A 427 33.46 11.47 -11.19
N LEU A 428 34.18 12.55 -10.89
CA LEU A 428 35.35 12.53 -10.01
C LEU A 428 34.93 12.86 -8.57
N LEU A 429 35.55 12.19 -7.61
CA LEU A 429 35.38 12.45 -6.18
C LEU A 429 36.72 12.87 -5.57
N GLU A 430 36.77 14.07 -5.00
CA GLU A 430 37.94 14.61 -4.31
C GLU A 430 37.61 14.95 -2.85
N ARG A 431 38.59 14.78 -1.95
CA ARG A 431 38.49 15.15 -0.54
C ARG A 431 39.18 16.49 -0.27
N ARG A 432 38.50 17.36 0.46
CA ARG A 432 39.03 18.62 0.97
C ARG A 432 38.74 18.71 2.47
N GLY A 433 39.68 18.24 3.29
CA GLY A 433 39.45 18.11 4.73
C GLY A 433 38.22 17.25 5.02
N ALA A 434 37.25 17.80 5.76
CA ALA A 434 35.98 17.13 6.05
C ALA A 434 34.92 17.32 4.95
N ALA A 435 35.24 17.95 3.82
CA ALA A 435 34.32 18.13 2.70
C ALA A 435 34.62 17.16 1.53
N ALA A 436 33.59 16.87 0.73
CA ALA A 436 33.71 16.12 -0.52
C ALA A 436 33.37 17.01 -1.72
N ILE A 437 34.16 16.91 -2.78
CA ILE A 437 33.96 17.61 -4.06
C ILE A 437 33.60 16.57 -5.11
N VAL A 438 32.38 16.66 -5.63
CA VAL A 438 31.84 15.82 -6.71
C VAL A 438 31.92 16.62 -8.00
N THR A 439 32.76 16.19 -8.94
CA THR A 439 32.96 16.87 -10.23
C THR A 439 32.39 16.04 -11.37
N LEU A 440 31.40 16.59 -12.08
CA LEU A 440 30.87 16.02 -13.31
C LEU A 440 31.94 16.18 -14.41
N ASN A 441 32.40 15.08 -15.01
CA ASN A 441 33.65 15.04 -15.78
C ASN A 441 33.47 14.45 -17.19
N ARG A 442 32.67 15.13 -18.01
CA ARG A 442 32.63 14.96 -19.47
C ARG A 442 32.72 16.34 -20.16
N PRO A 443 33.82 17.10 -19.96
CA PRO A 443 33.91 18.50 -20.38
C PRO A 443 33.72 18.69 -21.89
N ASP A 444 34.18 17.73 -22.71
CA ASP A 444 34.04 17.75 -24.18
C ASP A 444 32.57 17.64 -24.65
N LYS A 445 31.68 17.17 -23.77
CA LYS A 445 30.24 17.04 -24.00
C LYS A 445 29.43 17.92 -23.06
N LEU A 446 30.04 18.98 -22.51
CA LEU A 446 29.39 19.90 -21.55
C LEU A 446 28.75 19.17 -20.36
N ASN A 447 29.39 18.08 -19.91
CA ASN A 447 28.92 17.21 -18.84
C ASN A 447 27.52 16.62 -19.05
N ALA A 448 27.08 16.46 -20.31
CA ALA A 448 25.78 15.89 -20.63
C ALA A 448 25.59 14.49 -20.03
N LEU A 449 24.35 14.17 -19.64
CA LEU A 449 23.95 12.89 -19.05
C LEU A 449 23.88 11.81 -20.13
N ASP A 450 24.76 10.82 -20.01
CA ASP A 450 24.64 9.50 -20.62
C ASP A 450 24.51 8.42 -19.53
N ALA A 451 24.34 7.15 -19.93
CA ALA A 451 24.17 6.05 -19.00
C ALA A 451 25.35 5.91 -18.01
N THR A 452 26.58 6.15 -18.47
CA THR A 452 27.79 6.04 -17.65
C THR A 452 27.83 7.11 -16.58
N LEU A 453 27.60 8.38 -16.95
CA LEU A 453 27.56 9.49 -16.01
C LEU A 453 26.44 9.34 -14.98
N MET A 454 25.26 8.85 -15.40
CA MET A 454 24.18 8.56 -14.46
C MET A 454 24.57 7.48 -13.43
N GLY A 455 25.25 6.41 -13.88
CA GLY A 455 25.73 5.34 -13.01
C GLY A 455 26.82 5.79 -12.05
N ASP A 456 27.81 6.54 -12.54
CA ASP A 456 28.89 7.10 -11.73
C ASP A 456 28.36 8.12 -10.71
N LEU A 457 27.39 8.95 -11.10
CA LEU A 457 26.76 9.91 -10.20
C LEU A 457 25.99 9.21 -9.07
N ASP A 458 25.23 8.15 -9.35
CA ASP A 458 24.58 7.35 -8.30
C ASP A 458 25.61 6.70 -7.36
N ARG A 459 26.70 6.14 -7.92
CA ARG A 459 27.79 5.54 -7.13
C ARG A 459 28.45 6.55 -6.20
N VAL A 460 28.91 7.68 -6.75
CA VAL A 460 29.64 8.71 -6.00
C VAL A 460 28.74 9.37 -4.96
N THR A 461 27.50 9.72 -5.31
CA THR A 461 26.58 10.30 -4.32
C THR A 461 26.25 9.33 -3.19
N ARG A 462 26.18 8.02 -3.45
CA ARG A 462 26.01 6.99 -2.42
C ARG A 462 27.22 6.92 -1.50
N GLU A 463 28.42 6.81 -2.07
CA GLU A 463 29.68 6.80 -1.33
C GLU A 463 29.80 8.02 -0.41
N VAL A 464 29.54 9.21 -0.95
CA VAL A 464 29.59 10.46 -0.19
C VAL A 464 28.49 10.54 0.87
N ALA A 465 27.30 9.98 0.65
CA ALA A 465 26.25 9.98 1.66
C ALA A 465 26.58 9.07 2.85
N GLU A 466 27.12 7.88 2.57
CA GLU A 466 27.41 6.85 3.59
C GLU A 466 28.68 7.14 4.40
N ASP A 467 29.60 7.96 3.87
CA ASP A 467 30.85 8.26 4.57
C ASP A 467 30.67 9.28 5.71
N GLU A 468 30.69 8.81 6.96
CA GLU A 468 30.49 9.64 8.16
C GLU A 468 31.58 10.71 8.38
N THR A 469 32.72 10.63 7.69
CA THR A 469 33.80 11.63 7.77
C THR A 469 33.55 12.83 6.86
N VAL A 470 32.62 12.72 5.88
CA VAL A 470 32.15 13.86 5.08
C VAL A 470 31.10 14.66 5.85
N ARG A 471 31.38 15.95 6.02
CA ARG A 471 30.55 16.95 6.71
C ARG A 471 29.80 17.90 5.76
N ALA A 472 30.31 18.12 4.54
CA ALA A 472 29.64 18.92 3.52
C ALA A 472 30.04 18.47 2.10
N VAL A 473 29.18 18.75 1.11
CA VAL A 473 29.38 18.31 -0.28
C VAL A 473 29.31 19.50 -1.23
N LEU A 474 30.25 19.57 -2.18
CA LEU A 474 30.20 20.47 -3.33
C LEU A 474 29.94 19.66 -4.60
N VAL A 475 28.98 20.08 -5.43
CA VAL A 475 28.77 19.54 -6.78
C VAL A 475 29.19 20.59 -7.79
N ARG A 476 30.10 20.25 -8.71
CA ARG A 476 30.59 21.15 -9.78
C ARG A 476 30.71 20.42 -11.12
N GLY A 477 30.81 21.18 -12.22
CA GLY A 477 31.13 20.63 -13.54
C GLY A 477 32.58 20.89 -13.94
N ALA A 478 33.19 19.97 -14.68
CA ALA A 478 34.50 20.19 -15.30
C ALA A 478 34.35 20.99 -16.61
N GLY A 479 35.38 21.78 -16.94
CA GLY A 479 35.47 22.51 -18.19
C GLY A 479 34.52 23.70 -18.27
N ARG A 480 33.86 23.86 -19.42
CA ARG A 480 33.15 25.09 -19.84
C ARG A 480 31.67 25.17 -19.43
N ALA A 481 31.15 24.19 -18.69
CA ALA A 481 29.76 24.19 -18.25
C ALA A 481 29.59 23.33 -16.99
N PHE A 482 28.55 23.62 -16.21
CA PHE A 482 28.10 22.74 -15.13
C PHE A 482 27.56 21.42 -15.69
N MET A 483 26.45 21.47 -16.44
CA MET A 483 25.82 20.33 -17.13
C MET A 483 24.77 20.83 -18.13
N ALA A 484 24.91 20.48 -19.41
CA ALA A 484 24.00 20.91 -20.48
C ALA A 484 22.73 20.05 -20.67
N GLY A 485 22.48 19.07 -19.79
CA GLY A 485 21.28 18.22 -19.81
C GLY A 485 21.56 16.81 -20.32
N GLY A 486 20.61 16.21 -21.04
CA GLY A 486 20.78 14.88 -21.63
C GLY A 486 21.66 14.89 -22.87
N ASP A 487 22.39 13.80 -23.14
CA ASP A 487 23.12 13.62 -24.40
C ASP A 487 22.13 13.34 -25.54
N VAL A 488 21.55 14.41 -26.11
CA VAL A 488 20.47 14.32 -27.12
C VAL A 488 20.93 13.57 -28.37
N ALA A 489 22.20 13.68 -28.75
CA ALA A 489 22.76 12.93 -29.88
C ALA A 489 22.76 11.42 -29.59
N HIS A 490 23.15 11.03 -28.38
CA HIS A 490 23.04 9.64 -27.93
C HIS A 490 21.57 9.18 -27.86
N PHE A 491 20.65 10.05 -27.42
CA PHE A 491 19.23 9.70 -27.37
C PHE A 491 18.61 9.47 -28.74
N HIS A 492 18.90 10.36 -29.69
CA HIS A 492 18.43 10.21 -31.07
C HIS A 492 18.96 8.93 -31.72
N ALA A 493 20.20 8.52 -31.41
CA ALA A 493 20.79 7.29 -31.93
C ALA A 493 20.20 5.99 -31.36
N ASN A 494 19.42 6.06 -30.26
CA ASN A 494 18.96 4.88 -29.49
C ASN A 494 17.43 4.90 -29.23
N LEU A 495 16.64 5.56 -30.08
CA LEU A 495 15.20 5.77 -29.84
C LEU A 495 14.42 4.47 -29.55
N ASP A 496 14.69 3.39 -30.28
CA ASP A 496 13.99 2.10 -30.14
C ASP A 496 14.28 1.41 -28.80
N THR A 497 15.52 1.51 -28.30
CA THR A 497 15.95 0.88 -27.04
C THR A 497 15.66 1.77 -25.83
N LEU A 498 15.67 3.09 -25.99
CA LEU A 498 15.33 4.04 -24.94
C LEU A 498 13.87 3.88 -24.49
N ALA A 499 12.92 3.65 -25.38
CA ALA A 499 11.51 3.47 -25.00
C ALA A 499 11.31 2.28 -24.02
N VAL A 500 12.15 1.24 -24.13
CA VAL A 500 12.07 0.03 -23.30
C VAL A 500 12.98 0.12 -22.06
N GLY A 501 14.14 0.78 -22.15
CA GLY A 501 15.18 0.81 -21.11
C GLY A 501 15.33 2.12 -20.33
N PHE A 502 14.74 3.23 -20.77
CA PHE A 502 14.91 4.54 -20.13
C PHE A 502 14.41 4.56 -18.68
N ARG A 503 13.43 3.71 -18.33
CA ARG A 503 12.96 3.58 -16.95
C ARG A 503 14.04 3.04 -16.01
N GLU A 504 14.84 2.08 -16.44
CA GLU A 504 15.94 1.52 -15.62
C GLU A 504 17.11 2.51 -15.54
N MET A 505 17.44 3.17 -16.65
CA MET A 505 18.48 4.20 -16.70
C MET A 505 18.13 5.43 -15.85
N GLY A 506 16.88 5.88 -15.92
CA GLY A 506 16.38 7.02 -15.14
C GLY A 506 16.34 6.77 -13.62
N GLN A 507 16.23 5.52 -13.17
CA GLN A 507 16.23 5.20 -11.73
C GLN A 507 17.56 5.55 -11.05
N GLY A 508 18.70 5.31 -11.70
CA GLY A 508 20.01 5.69 -11.17
C GLY A 508 20.14 7.21 -11.02
N PHE A 509 19.73 7.95 -12.05
CA PHE A 509 19.70 9.41 -12.00
C PHE A 509 18.76 9.94 -10.90
N HIS A 510 17.54 9.41 -10.79
CA HIS A 510 16.60 9.79 -9.73
C HIS A 510 17.11 9.45 -8.33
N ALA A 511 17.79 8.32 -8.16
CA ALA A 511 18.42 7.95 -6.90
C ALA A 511 19.49 8.96 -6.49
N SER A 512 20.32 9.41 -7.44
CA SER A 512 21.35 10.43 -7.19
C SER A 512 20.75 11.79 -6.79
N VAL A 513 19.75 12.28 -7.55
CA VAL A 513 19.01 13.52 -7.25
C VAL A 513 18.39 13.46 -5.87
N LYS A 514 17.68 12.38 -5.55
CA LYS A 514 17.03 12.25 -4.25
C LYS A 514 18.06 12.23 -3.13
N ARG A 515 19.19 11.56 -3.33
CA ARG A 515 20.26 11.48 -2.33
C ARG A 515 20.89 12.83 -2.07
N LEU A 516 21.17 13.64 -3.10
CA LEU A 516 21.63 15.03 -2.94
C LEU A 516 20.66 15.83 -2.07
N ARG A 517 19.37 15.70 -2.34
CA ARG A 517 18.33 16.45 -1.63
C ARG A 517 18.06 15.98 -0.19
N THR A 518 18.26 14.69 0.10
CA THR A 518 17.85 14.11 1.40
C THR A 518 19.00 13.59 2.27
N MET A 519 20.25 13.60 1.80
CA MET A 519 21.38 13.20 2.64
C MET A 519 21.49 14.10 3.87
N ASP A 520 21.97 13.54 4.98
CA ASP A 520 22.18 14.22 6.26
C ASP A 520 23.41 15.16 6.23
N LYS A 521 23.65 15.81 5.09
CA LYS A 521 24.80 16.70 4.82
C LYS A 521 24.32 17.89 3.97
N PRO A 522 24.83 19.10 4.23
CA PRO A 522 24.58 20.24 3.35
C PRO A 522 25.31 20.03 2.01
N VAL A 523 24.61 20.35 0.92
CA VAL A 523 25.08 20.20 -0.45
C VAL A 523 25.03 21.55 -1.16
N LEU A 524 26.17 22.00 -1.66
CA LEU A 524 26.32 23.23 -2.43
C LEU A 524 26.54 22.89 -3.91
N ALA A 525 25.76 23.49 -4.80
CA ALA A 525 26.04 23.51 -6.24
C ALA A 525 26.94 24.71 -6.59
N CYS A 526 27.96 24.47 -7.39
CA CYS A 526 28.81 25.49 -7.99
C CYS A 526 28.64 25.43 -9.50
N VAL A 527 27.94 26.41 -10.07
CA VAL A 527 27.44 26.37 -11.45
C VAL A 527 28.01 27.50 -12.30
N HIS A 528 28.35 27.19 -13.55
CA HIS A 528 28.89 28.13 -14.54
C HIS A 528 28.53 27.65 -15.94
N GLY A 529 28.60 28.55 -16.92
CA GLY A 529 28.23 28.25 -18.30
C GLY A 529 26.85 27.60 -18.44
N ALA A 530 26.71 26.56 -19.27
CA ALA A 530 25.41 25.94 -19.51
C ALA A 530 24.91 25.09 -18.32
N VAL A 531 23.69 25.38 -17.88
CA VAL A 531 22.94 24.64 -16.85
C VAL A 531 21.55 24.29 -17.41
N ALA A 532 21.43 23.16 -18.10
CA ALA A 532 20.21 22.84 -18.84
C ALA A 532 19.64 21.46 -18.52
N GLY A 533 18.32 21.28 -18.67
CA GLY A 533 17.66 19.98 -18.55
C GLY A 533 17.97 19.28 -17.22
N GLY A 534 18.57 18.08 -17.30
CA GLY A 534 19.01 17.33 -16.12
C GLY A 534 20.05 18.06 -15.26
N GLY A 535 20.84 18.98 -15.82
CA GLY A 535 21.77 19.82 -15.07
C GLY A 535 21.07 20.78 -14.14
N LEU A 536 20.00 21.42 -14.62
CA LEU A 536 19.15 22.25 -13.77
C LEU A 536 18.48 21.39 -12.68
N SER A 537 18.05 20.17 -13.02
CA SER A 537 17.50 19.23 -12.04
C SER A 537 18.48 18.87 -10.91
N VAL A 538 19.76 18.62 -11.24
CA VAL A 538 20.82 18.36 -10.25
C VAL A 538 21.10 19.59 -9.39
N MET A 539 21.17 20.78 -9.99
CA MET A 539 21.36 22.04 -9.27
C MET A 539 20.22 22.26 -8.25
N LEU A 540 18.96 22.08 -8.67
CA LEU A 540 17.78 22.21 -7.81
C LEU A 540 17.69 21.13 -6.72
N ALA A 541 18.40 20.01 -6.87
CA ALA A 541 18.49 18.98 -5.84
C ALA A 541 19.45 19.38 -4.69
N CYS A 542 20.38 20.31 -4.94
CA CYS A 542 21.29 20.83 -3.92
C CYS A 542 20.58 21.81 -2.98
N ASP A 543 21.11 22.01 -1.78
CA ASP A 543 20.49 22.86 -0.76
C ASP A 543 20.75 24.35 -1.01
N LEU A 544 21.94 24.65 -1.55
CA LEU A 544 22.40 25.98 -1.90
C LEU A 544 23.03 25.93 -3.29
N ALA A 545 23.04 27.06 -4.00
CA ALA A 545 23.72 27.20 -5.27
C ALA A 545 24.44 28.55 -5.37
N ILE A 546 25.69 28.52 -5.85
CA ILE A 546 26.44 29.70 -6.27
C ILE A 546 26.69 29.60 -7.77
N ALA A 547 26.42 30.69 -8.49
CA ALA A 547 26.60 30.79 -9.93
C ALA A 547 27.70 31.77 -10.30
N SER A 548 28.43 31.47 -11.37
CA SER A 548 29.18 32.51 -12.09
C SER A 548 28.21 33.37 -12.90
N ARG A 549 28.55 34.65 -13.12
CA ARG A 549 27.80 35.57 -13.97
C ARG A 549 27.63 35.05 -15.41
N ASP A 550 28.51 34.17 -15.89
CA ASP A 550 28.42 33.55 -17.22
C ASP A 550 27.41 32.38 -17.30
N ALA A 551 26.77 32.01 -16.18
CA ALA A 551 25.83 30.90 -16.15
C ALA A 551 24.55 31.21 -16.94
N GLN A 552 24.08 30.21 -17.68
CA GLN A 552 22.86 30.25 -18.50
C GLN A 552 22.00 29.04 -18.16
N LEU A 553 20.84 29.29 -17.56
CA LEU A 553 19.96 28.26 -17.02
C LEU A 553 18.76 28.06 -17.94
N SER A 554 18.35 26.81 -18.17
CA SER A 554 17.11 26.52 -18.91
C SER A 554 16.56 25.13 -18.58
N LEU A 555 15.24 25.00 -18.49
CA LEU A 555 14.63 23.67 -18.38
C LEU A 555 14.83 22.85 -19.65
N ALA A 556 14.76 23.45 -20.84
CA ALA A 556 15.05 22.86 -22.15
C ALA A 556 14.35 21.53 -22.54
N TYR A 557 13.55 20.90 -21.67
CA TYR A 557 12.85 19.64 -21.95
C TYR A 557 11.77 19.80 -23.05
N ALA A 558 11.05 20.93 -23.07
CA ALA A 558 10.06 21.22 -24.11
C ALA A 558 10.69 21.29 -25.51
N ASN A 559 11.95 21.74 -25.61
CA ASN A 559 12.67 21.88 -26.88
C ASN A 559 13.02 20.52 -27.51
N ILE A 560 12.95 19.43 -26.74
CA ILE A 560 13.14 18.05 -27.22
C ILE A 560 11.86 17.21 -27.11
N GLY A 561 10.71 17.84 -26.87
CA GLY A 561 9.41 17.17 -26.82
C GLY A 561 9.17 16.30 -25.58
N THR A 562 9.85 16.57 -24.46
CA THR A 562 9.69 15.79 -23.22
C THR A 562 9.22 16.63 -22.05
N SER A 563 8.68 16.00 -21.02
CA SER A 563 8.42 16.65 -19.74
C SER A 563 9.71 16.86 -18.94
N PRO A 564 9.72 17.78 -17.96
CA PRO A 564 10.81 17.85 -16.99
C PRO A 564 11.04 16.53 -16.25
N ASP A 565 12.30 16.20 -15.99
CA ASP A 565 12.74 15.02 -15.26
C ASP A 565 13.74 15.37 -14.13
N GLY A 566 14.15 14.41 -13.32
CA GLY A 566 15.14 14.59 -12.25
C GLY A 566 14.63 15.45 -11.08
N GLY A 567 13.32 15.49 -10.84
CA GLY A 567 12.73 16.20 -9.71
C GLY A 567 12.58 17.72 -9.89
N SER A 568 12.93 18.28 -11.04
CA SER A 568 12.74 19.71 -11.32
C SER A 568 11.27 20.16 -11.25
N SER A 569 10.33 19.31 -11.67
CA SER A 569 8.87 19.54 -11.53
C SER A 569 8.37 19.53 -10.08
N PHE A 570 9.17 18.99 -9.14
CA PHE A 570 8.90 19.06 -7.70
C PHE A 570 9.51 20.32 -7.09
N THR A 571 10.77 20.60 -7.38
CA THR A 571 11.51 21.68 -6.70
C THR A 571 11.25 23.06 -7.29
N LEU A 572 11.25 23.21 -8.62
CA LEU A 572 11.11 24.51 -9.27
C LEU A 572 9.85 25.29 -8.82
N PRO A 573 8.63 24.72 -8.84
CA PRO A 573 7.44 25.45 -8.41
C PRO A 573 7.44 25.83 -6.92
N ARG A 574 8.28 25.17 -6.09
CA ARG A 574 8.45 25.52 -4.67
C ARG A 574 9.39 26.70 -4.44
N ILE A 575 10.20 27.06 -5.45
CA ILE A 575 11.11 28.21 -5.40
C ILE A 575 10.44 29.43 -6.04
N VAL A 576 10.01 29.30 -7.30
CA VAL A 576 9.54 30.45 -8.10
C VAL A 576 8.02 30.57 -8.17
N GLY A 577 7.29 29.65 -7.53
CA GLY A 577 5.84 29.53 -7.66
C GLY A 577 5.41 28.85 -8.97
N LEU A 578 4.16 28.36 -8.99
CA LEU A 578 3.66 27.53 -10.09
C LEU A 578 3.63 28.24 -11.45
N ARG A 579 3.25 29.53 -11.50
CA ARG A 579 3.12 30.27 -12.77
C ARG A 579 4.46 30.47 -13.46
N LYS A 580 5.46 30.98 -12.75
CA LYS A 580 6.81 31.16 -13.30
C LYS A 580 7.46 29.82 -13.63
N ALA A 581 7.21 28.77 -12.84
CA ALA A 581 7.69 27.42 -13.17
C ALA A 581 7.11 26.89 -14.49
N LEU A 582 5.82 27.12 -14.75
CA LEU A 582 5.18 26.75 -16.01
C LEU A 582 5.68 27.59 -17.19
N GLU A 583 5.89 28.89 -16.99
CA GLU A 583 6.51 29.78 -17.99
C GLU A 583 7.88 29.25 -18.44
N LEU A 584 8.78 29.01 -17.47
CA LEU A 584 10.12 28.44 -17.74
C LEU A 584 10.05 27.05 -18.38
N ALA A 585 9.06 26.23 -18.01
CA ALA A 585 8.90 24.88 -18.53
C ALA A 585 8.32 24.83 -19.94
N PHE A 586 7.34 25.69 -20.25
CA PHE A 586 6.60 25.66 -21.51
C PHE A 586 7.28 26.48 -22.59
N LEU A 587 7.83 27.64 -22.24
CA LEU A 587 8.50 28.51 -23.21
C LEU A 587 9.94 28.07 -23.46
N GLY A 588 10.55 27.31 -22.54
CA GLY A 588 11.90 26.77 -22.70
C GLY A 588 12.98 27.84 -22.78
N GLU A 589 12.68 29.05 -22.30
CA GLU A 589 13.58 30.21 -22.36
C GLU A 589 14.83 29.99 -21.49
N ARG A 590 15.88 30.74 -21.83
CA ARG A 590 17.12 30.79 -21.05
C ARG A 590 17.06 31.99 -20.13
N ILE A 591 17.43 31.79 -18.88
CA ILE A 591 17.60 32.86 -17.90
C ILE A 591 19.07 32.97 -17.54
N ASP A 592 19.56 34.19 -17.34
CA ASP A 592 20.93 34.45 -16.92
C ASP A 592 21.10 34.29 -15.40
N ALA A 593 22.33 34.41 -14.92
CA ALA A 593 22.66 34.24 -13.52
C ALA A 593 21.98 35.29 -12.60
N ASP A 594 21.86 36.54 -13.07
CA ASP A 594 21.29 37.63 -12.29
C ASP A 594 19.77 37.45 -12.13
N GLU A 595 19.06 37.07 -13.20
CA GLU A 595 17.64 36.69 -13.13
C GLU A 595 17.45 35.42 -12.26
N ALA A 596 18.31 34.42 -12.41
CA ALA A 596 18.26 33.22 -11.57
C ALA A 596 18.40 33.56 -10.07
N CYS A 597 19.24 34.53 -9.73
CA CYS A 597 19.40 35.03 -8.36
C CYS A 597 18.15 35.79 -7.90
N ALA A 598 17.57 36.65 -8.74
CA ALA A 598 16.34 37.39 -8.44
C ALA A 598 15.14 36.46 -8.21
N LEU A 599 15.09 35.33 -8.93
CA LEU A 599 14.09 34.28 -8.76
C LEU A 599 14.36 33.35 -7.57
N GLY A 600 15.52 33.45 -6.91
CA GLY A 600 15.91 32.58 -5.81
C GLY A 600 16.33 31.17 -6.23
N LEU A 601 16.62 30.94 -7.52
CA LEU A 601 17.15 29.67 -8.02
C LEU A 601 18.61 29.45 -7.63
N VAL A 602 19.35 30.54 -7.44
CA VAL A 602 20.70 30.56 -6.89
C VAL A 602 20.80 31.56 -5.75
N ASN A 603 21.67 31.31 -4.78
CA ASN A 603 21.84 32.15 -3.61
C ASN A 603 22.79 33.32 -3.86
N TRP A 604 23.80 33.12 -4.72
CA TRP A 604 24.84 34.10 -5.00
C TRP A 604 25.28 34.02 -6.47
N VAL A 605 25.61 35.19 -7.02
CA VAL A 605 26.25 35.35 -8.33
C VAL A 605 27.58 36.05 -8.11
N VAL A 606 28.65 35.55 -8.72
CA VAL A 606 30.00 36.12 -8.64
C VAL A 606 30.66 36.12 -10.01
N GLU A 607 31.74 36.90 -10.15
CA GLU A 607 32.53 36.88 -11.37
C GLU A 607 33.18 35.49 -11.59
N PRO A 608 33.36 35.04 -12.84
CA PRO A 608 33.96 33.72 -13.13
C PRO A 608 35.27 33.44 -12.39
N ALA A 609 36.13 34.46 -12.23
CA ALA A 609 37.40 34.35 -11.53
C ALA A 609 37.27 34.10 -10.01
N GLU A 610 36.12 34.45 -9.43
CA GLU A 610 35.87 34.36 -7.98
C GLU A 610 35.05 33.12 -7.58
N LEU A 611 34.42 32.45 -8.55
CA LEU A 611 33.46 31.37 -8.33
C LEU A 611 34.04 30.26 -7.45
N GLU A 612 35.21 29.72 -7.82
CA GLU A 612 35.81 28.60 -7.10
C GLU A 612 36.21 28.99 -5.67
N ALA A 613 36.90 30.12 -5.52
CA ALA A 613 37.33 30.62 -4.22
C ALA A 613 36.12 30.85 -3.28
N ARG A 614 35.04 31.44 -3.81
CA ARG A 614 33.83 31.70 -3.02
C ARG A 614 33.07 30.42 -2.69
N ALA A 615 32.96 29.48 -3.63
CA ALA A 615 32.33 28.18 -3.40
C ALA A 615 33.07 27.38 -2.32
N PHE A 616 34.40 27.36 -2.35
CA PHE A 616 35.21 26.70 -1.32
C PHE A 616 35.09 27.39 0.05
N ALA A 617 35.05 28.72 0.10
CA ALA A 617 34.83 29.42 1.36
C ALA A 617 33.46 29.06 2.01
N ILE A 618 32.41 28.91 1.21
CA ILE A 618 31.09 28.47 1.69
C ILE A 618 31.14 26.99 2.12
N LEU A 619 31.78 26.13 1.32
CA LEU A 619 31.94 24.71 1.63
C LEU A 619 32.68 24.50 2.94
N ASP A 620 33.81 25.18 3.14
CA ASP A 620 34.63 25.11 4.35
C ASP A 620 33.81 25.59 5.57
N ARG A 621 33.00 26.65 5.41
CA ARG A 621 32.08 27.12 6.46
C ARG A 621 31.01 26.08 6.81
N LEU A 622 30.42 25.42 5.83
CA LEU A 622 29.42 24.35 6.04
C LEU A 622 30.06 23.15 6.73
N ALA A 623 31.24 22.73 6.28
CA ALA A 623 31.99 21.62 6.84
C ALA A 623 32.44 21.87 8.28
N SER A 624 32.70 23.13 8.66
CA SER A 624 33.02 23.51 10.05
C SER A 624 31.79 23.77 10.93
N GLY A 625 30.58 23.69 10.39
CA GLY A 625 29.33 24.01 11.11
C GLY A 625 28.75 22.84 11.89
N PRO A 626 27.63 23.04 12.61
CA PRO A 626 26.95 21.99 13.37
C PRO A 626 26.17 21.07 12.42
N THR A 627 26.86 20.16 11.75
CA THR A 627 26.32 19.40 10.61
C THR A 627 25.16 18.48 10.97
N PHE A 628 25.12 17.94 12.20
CA PHE A 628 23.95 17.23 12.69
C PHE A 628 22.71 18.12 12.75
N ALA A 629 22.85 19.36 13.25
CA ALA A 629 21.75 20.32 13.27
C ALA A 629 21.33 20.73 11.85
N PHE A 630 22.29 20.97 10.94
CA PHE A 630 21.99 21.24 9.53
C PHE A 630 21.21 20.10 8.87
N ALA A 631 21.57 18.84 9.15
CA ALA A 631 20.83 17.68 8.65
C ALA A 631 19.38 17.67 9.14
N ARG A 632 19.16 17.96 10.43
CA ARG A 632 17.80 18.05 11.00
C ARG A 632 17.01 19.20 10.39
N THR A 633 17.61 20.39 10.26
CA THR A 633 16.98 21.56 9.61
C THR A 633 16.58 21.25 8.16
N LYS A 634 17.50 20.66 7.39
CA LYS A 634 17.26 20.22 6.00
C LYS A 634 16.09 19.25 5.92
N ALA A 635 16.03 18.25 6.81
CA ALA A 635 14.91 17.31 6.87
C ALA A 635 13.57 18.01 7.17
N LEU A 636 13.55 18.96 8.12
CA LEU A 636 12.35 19.73 8.46
C LEU A 636 11.82 20.57 7.29
N PHE A 637 12.70 21.24 6.55
CA PHE A 637 12.33 22.09 5.41
C PHE A 637 11.87 21.28 4.20
N ASN A 638 12.47 20.12 3.96
CA ASN A 638 12.05 19.23 2.88
C ASN A 638 10.62 18.70 3.07
N GLU A 639 10.14 18.61 4.32
CA GLU A 639 8.82 18.07 4.64
C GLU A 639 7.75 19.15 4.92
N THR A 640 8.10 20.45 4.89
CA THR A 640 7.17 21.55 5.25
C THR A 640 5.87 21.54 4.45
N TRP A 641 5.93 21.18 3.17
CA TRP A 641 4.74 21.16 2.29
C TRP A 641 3.86 19.91 2.44
N GLU A 642 4.33 18.91 3.19
CA GLU A 642 3.66 17.62 3.38
C GLU A 642 3.07 17.47 4.79
N ARG A 643 3.41 18.38 5.70
CA ARG A 643 3.00 18.35 7.11
C ARG A 643 2.03 19.49 7.44
N PRO A 644 0.91 19.21 8.13
CA PRO A 644 0.14 20.28 8.77
C PRO A 644 0.96 20.93 9.88
N MET A 645 0.63 22.19 10.21
CA MET A 645 1.37 23.01 11.17
C MET A 645 1.68 22.29 12.49
N ASP A 646 0.67 21.66 13.12
CA ASP A 646 0.85 20.96 14.39
C ASP A 646 1.88 19.82 14.29
N ALA A 647 1.84 19.05 13.20
CA ALA A 647 2.79 17.96 12.97
C ALA A 647 4.20 18.46 12.62
N GLN A 648 4.31 19.67 12.05
CA GLN A 648 5.59 20.32 11.81
C GLN A 648 6.22 20.77 13.14
N LEU A 649 5.45 21.39 14.03
CA LEU A 649 5.90 21.77 15.37
C LEU A 649 6.35 20.56 16.20
N ASP A 650 5.63 19.45 16.14
CA ASP A 650 6.04 18.19 16.79
C ASP A 650 7.39 17.67 16.26
N ALA A 651 7.59 17.77 14.94
CA ALA A 651 8.84 17.33 14.30
C ALA A 651 10.01 18.28 14.62
N GLU A 652 9.74 19.58 14.73
CA GLU A 652 10.69 20.59 15.20
C GLU A 652 11.12 20.30 16.63
N LEU A 653 10.17 20.05 17.54
CA LEU A 653 10.46 19.69 18.93
C LEU A 653 11.31 18.42 19.01
N ALA A 654 10.98 17.39 18.23
CA ALA A 654 11.77 16.16 18.17
C ALA A 654 13.19 16.39 17.64
N SER A 655 13.33 17.17 16.57
CA SER A 655 14.62 17.49 15.95
C SER A 655 15.50 18.34 16.87
N PHE A 656 14.91 19.34 17.52
CA PHE A 656 15.57 20.16 18.52
C PHE A 656 16.02 19.32 19.71
N SER A 657 15.16 18.44 20.23
CA SER A 657 15.49 17.53 21.34
C SER A 657 16.65 16.60 21.02
N LEU A 658 16.78 16.16 19.76
CA LEU A 658 17.91 15.34 19.32
C LEU A 658 19.23 16.13 19.27
N CYS A 659 19.16 17.46 19.08
CA CYS A 659 20.35 18.31 19.06
C CYS A 659 20.85 18.64 20.48
N ILE A 660 19.97 18.76 21.49
CA ILE A 660 20.35 19.10 22.87
C ILE A 660 21.49 18.23 23.45
N PRO A 661 21.49 16.89 23.35
CA PRO A 661 22.53 16.06 23.97
C PRO A 661 23.86 16.03 23.17
N THR A 662 23.95 16.74 22.04
CA THR A 662 25.13 16.73 21.16
C THR A 662 26.25 17.61 21.73
N ARG A 663 27.50 17.29 21.39
CA ARG A 663 28.67 18.10 21.79
C ARG A 663 28.59 19.49 21.16
N ASP A 664 28.10 19.56 19.93
CA ASP A 664 27.92 20.81 19.21
C ASP A 664 26.92 21.75 19.90
N PHE A 665 25.87 21.22 20.56
CA PHE A 665 24.95 22.06 21.34
C PHE A 665 25.60 22.61 22.61
N ALA A 666 26.35 21.79 23.34
CA ALA A 666 27.11 22.22 24.52
C ALA A 666 28.17 23.27 24.15
N GLU A 667 28.90 23.05 23.07
CA GLU A 667 29.90 23.99 22.54
C GLU A 667 29.25 25.29 22.04
N GLY A 668 28.16 25.19 21.27
CA GLY A 668 27.44 26.35 20.74
C GLY A 668 26.90 27.26 21.84
N THR A 669 26.26 26.68 22.86
CA THR A 669 25.76 27.42 24.03
C THR A 669 26.89 27.99 24.89
N GLY A 670 27.94 27.20 25.14
CA GLY A 670 29.12 27.65 25.89
C GLY A 670 29.87 28.78 25.20
N ALA A 671 30.11 28.67 23.90
CA ALA A 671 30.77 29.70 23.09
C ALA A 671 29.94 31.00 23.03
N PHE A 672 28.62 30.89 22.91
CA PHE A 672 27.71 32.03 22.92
C PHE A 672 27.77 32.80 24.25
N VAL A 673 27.71 32.09 25.38
CA VAL A 673 27.84 32.70 26.72
C VAL A 673 29.22 33.35 26.90
N ALA A 674 30.28 32.70 26.41
CA ALA A 674 31.65 33.20 26.47
C ALA A 674 31.99 34.25 25.38
N LYS A 675 31.04 34.62 24.50
CA LYS A 675 31.23 35.55 23.38
C LYS A 675 32.42 35.22 22.47
N ARG A 676 32.67 33.92 22.25
CA ARG A 676 33.70 33.43 21.32
C ARG A 676 33.05 32.71 20.14
N LYS A 677 33.83 32.45 19.08
CA LYS A 677 33.37 31.63 17.96
C LYS A 677 33.27 30.16 18.41
N PRO A 678 32.19 29.44 18.08
CA PRO A 678 32.06 28.02 18.40
C PRO A 678 32.92 27.15 17.48
N GLU A 679 33.41 26.04 18.01
CA GLU A 679 34.19 25.02 17.30
C GLU A 679 33.40 23.70 17.17
N PHE A 680 32.62 23.58 16.10
CA PHE A 680 31.74 22.42 15.91
C PHE A 680 32.46 21.21 15.32
N THR A 681 32.13 20.04 15.85
CA THR A 681 32.67 18.72 15.44
C THR A 681 31.71 17.91 14.58
N GLY A 682 30.45 18.35 14.46
CA GLY A 682 29.45 17.77 13.56
C GLY A 682 28.41 16.87 14.23
N GLY A 683 28.45 16.80 15.56
CA GLY A 683 27.61 15.99 16.46
C GLY A 683 28.19 15.98 17.87
#